data_AF-A0A7X1NXK6-F1
#
_entry.id   AF-A0A7X1NXK6-F1
#
_cell.length_a   1.000
_cell.length_b   1.000
_cell.length_c   1.000
_cell.angle_alpha   90.00
_cell.angle_beta   90.00
_cell.angle_gamma   90.00
#
_symmetry.space_group_name_H-M   'P 1'
#
loop_
_entity.id
_entity.type
_entity.pdbx_description
1 polymer ?
#
loop_
_entity_poly.entity_id
_entity_poly.type
_entity_poly.pdbx_seq_one_letter_code
_entity_poly.pdbx_strand_id
1 'polypeptide(L)'
;MPRPLARLFFAALAGLLVTGGLALLAVPPVLGAIPERQVFLRAYAGIIAAYLAVAAGFASMGALSAAALPLAEVGVPPRRGPYRTAVSLAVPGGVLVIPVLLLSVVALVAQEGALGGVLRNGSLILALCAGAYGLLAGLGLGLLTVRLRHLWRPALAGLAGALAAGVACGLALELVRPRAVLQSTPGLVLLVSLVVVTIHLGWGLAVRGALGRLAALGRRKAAAGGTLQAASRAQVAVVATLGLSLLGSVVGLTRTLGDFVTARPADPAPLRVARPLNVPGCPEPTDPLERAVWAVAVQGGRPDLSCGNRLGPLIELPGGTAATPLSSGFDEVAALVEGARSEVLFTTMQWDGGELSPGSTLAGALARLYARVRADPAAYPDGMRVRITLGNYPVIPAFEWGAEVWTALEDLLAAGVPRADPALGWQVELANYAGTFPHSHVKLAVLDGETLLTAGFNYAHGHYPPDHPSGRGGGLYDLGLVARGPAAQDGANIFDDLWARSRVVVCAGEPRPGRVRQACDLGGLGTPRHPPAARRAVLAGGARAFSLYRREGFTQADEALTALLNAASTRTDLLHVNFSMALDCIVAVLNPALCTDEDPLPWMTALLGAMERGVNVRLLTDGGGSLGAIENRIALAYLRREMARRGIPASRFEARWFPGPLHAKATLVDDRMLVVGSMNLHHSSWTQGLLGLNEAVLATTDPAQARDFRGLFGRFWAGADPAELPAFAQVGEP
;
A
#
# COMPACT_ATOMS: atom_id res chain seq x y z
N MET A 1 10.84 -33.75 40.51
CA MET A 1 10.51 -33.75 39.07
C MET A 1 11.25 -34.89 38.38
N PRO A 2 10.61 -35.76 37.58
CA PRO A 2 11.32 -36.84 36.87
C PRO A 2 12.42 -36.26 35.97
N ARG A 3 13.61 -36.91 35.94
CA ARG A 3 14.81 -36.42 35.23
C ARG A 3 14.56 -35.93 33.79
N PRO A 4 13.71 -36.58 32.97
CA PRO A 4 13.41 -36.09 31.61
C PRO A 4 12.62 -34.78 31.59
N LEU A 5 11.68 -34.60 32.52
CA LEU A 5 10.84 -33.39 32.60
C LEU A 5 11.69 -32.17 32.99
N ALA A 6 12.57 -32.34 33.98
CA ALA A 6 13.50 -31.27 34.38
C ALA A 6 14.44 -30.85 33.23
N ARG A 7 14.91 -31.81 32.42
CA ARG A 7 15.74 -31.52 31.24
C ARG A 7 14.99 -30.76 30.14
N LEU A 8 13.74 -31.13 29.87
CA LEU A 8 12.91 -30.43 28.89
C LEU A 8 12.55 -29.01 29.35
N PHE A 9 12.26 -28.84 30.64
CA PHE A 9 12.01 -27.52 31.23
C PHE A 9 13.25 -26.62 31.15
N PHE A 10 14.42 -27.13 31.53
CA PHE A 10 15.69 -26.40 31.41
C PHE A 10 15.99 -26.03 29.95
N ALA A 11 15.77 -26.94 29.01
CA ALA A 11 15.94 -26.67 27.59
C ALA A 11 15.02 -25.55 27.09
N ALA A 12 13.76 -25.51 27.55
CA ALA A 12 12.83 -24.42 27.23
C ALA A 12 13.31 -23.07 27.76
N LEU A 13 13.71 -23.03 29.04
CA LEU A 13 14.21 -21.80 29.66
C LEU A 13 15.48 -21.28 28.98
N ALA A 14 16.42 -22.17 28.67
CA ALA A 14 17.63 -21.81 27.93
C ALA A 14 17.33 -21.28 26.53
N GLY A 15 16.37 -21.88 25.81
CA GLY A 15 15.92 -21.38 24.51
C GLY A 15 15.30 -19.98 24.59
N LEU A 16 14.49 -19.71 25.62
CA LEU A 16 13.91 -18.39 25.87
C LEU A 16 14.98 -17.35 26.21
N LEU A 17 15.96 -17.69 27.05
CA LEU A 17 17.07 -16.80 27.38
C LEU A 17 17.93 -16.49 26.16
N VAL A 18 18.21 -17.48 25.31
CA VAL A 18 18.91 -17.25 24.03
C VAL A 18 18.09 -16.35 23.12
N THR A 19 16.78 -16.57 23.01
CA THR A 19 15.89 -15.72 22.20
C THR A 19 15.91 -14.27 22.70
N GLY A 20 15.66 -14.05 23.98
CA GLY A 20 15.62 -12.72 24.59
C GLY A 20 16.99 -12.04 24.51
N GLY A 21 18.06 -12.75 24.83
CA GLY A 21 19.43 -12.23 24.76
C GLY A 21 19.82 -11.84 23.34
N LEU A 22 19.57 -12.70 22.34
CA LEU A 22 19.85 -12.37 20.94
C LEU A 22 18.95 -11.25 20.42
N ALA A 23 17.67 -11.20 20.78
CA ALA A 23 16.80 -10.11 20.36
C ALA A 23 17.27 -8.77 20.95
N LEU A 24 17.63 -8.73 22.23
CA LEU A 24 18.17 -7.54 22.89
C LEU A 24 19.53 -7.11 22.32
N LEU A 25 20.37 -8.06 21.91
CA LEU A 25 21.69 -7.77 21.35
C LEU A 25 21.68 -7.47 19.85
N ALA A 26 20.72 -8.01 19.09
CA ALA A 26 20.71 -7.91 17.63
C ALA A 26 19.70 -6.87 17.11
N VAL A 27 18.50 -6.78 17.69
CA VAL A 27 17.45 -5.89 17.17
C VAL A 27 17.85 -4.41 17.30
N PRO A 28 18.27 -3.90 18.47
CA PRO A 28 18.66 -2.48 18.59
C PRO A 28 19.78 -2.05 17.63
N PRO A 29 20.92 -2.77 17.49
CA PRO A 29 21.95 -2.34 16.55
C PRO A 29 21.55 -2.51 15.08
N VAL A 30 20.76 -3.54 14.72
CA VAL A 30 20.23 -3.68 13.36
C VAL A 30 19.31 -2.51 13.01
N LEU A 31 18.41 -2.15 13.92
CA LEU A 31 17.55 -0.99 13.73
C LEU A 31 18.35 0.31 13.72
N GLY A 32 19.35 0.46 14.60
CA GLY A 32 20.22 1.64 14.68
C GLY A 32 21.10 1.83 13.44
N ALA A 33 21.45 0.75 12.73
CA ALA A 33 22.21 0.82 11.48
C ALA A 33 21.37 1.31 10.28
N ILE A 34 20.04 1.28 10.38
CA ILE A 34 19.12 1.68 9.32
C ILE A 34 18.58 3.08 9.65
N PRO A 35 18.63 4.07 8.74
CA PRO A 35 18.14 5.42 9.00
C PRO A 35 16.68 5.44 9.50
N GLU A 36 16.35 6.28 10.48
CA GLU A 36 15.00 6.36 11.09
C GLU A 36 13.88 6.59 10.08
N ARG A 37 14.17 7.36 9.03
CA ARG A 37 13.26 7.61 7.89
C ARG A 37 12.82 6.34 7.14
N GLN A 38 13.59 5.25 7.21
CA GLN A 38 13.30 3.99 6.52
C GLN A 38 12.39 3.08 7.37
N VAL A 39 11.22 3.57 7.76
CA VAL A 39 10.35 2.91 8.75
C VAL A 39 10.02 1.46 8.36
N PHE A 40 9.68 1.19 7.10
CA PHE A 40 9.36 -0.16 6.63
C PHE A 40 10.58 -1.09 6.60
N LEU A 41 11.73 -0.62 6.13
CA LEU A 41 12.96 -1.40 6.13
C LEU A 41 13.45 -1.68 7.57
N ARG A 42 13.30 -0.71 8.48
CA ARG A 42 13.56 -0.88 9.92
C ARG A 42 12.64 -1.95 10.50
N ALA A 43 11.33 -1.82 10.31
CA ALA A 43 10.37 -2.82 10.78
C ALA A 43 10.70 -4.20 10.21
N TYR A 44 11.00 -4.27 8.92
CA TYR A 44 11.38 -5.50 8.23
C TYR A 44 12.66 -6.14 8.79
N ALA A 45 13.73 -5.37 8.92
CA ALA A 45 15.01 -5.84 9.46
C ALA A 45 14.89 -6.22 10.95
N GLY A 46 14.07 -5.48 11.71
CA GLY A 46 13.71 -5.81 13.09
C GLY A 46 12.97 -7.14 13.18
N ILE A 47 11.99 -7.39 12.31
CA ILE A 47 11.28 -8.67 12.20
C ILE A 47 12.25 -9.80 11.84
N ILE A 48 13.17 -9.59 10.89
CA ILE A 48 14.20 -10.59 10.56
C ILE A 48 15.11 -10.88 11.76
N ALA A 49 15.62 -9.84 12.42
CA ALA A 49 16.49 -10.01 13.59
C ALA A 49 15.77 -10.76 14.72
N ALA A 50 14.50 -10.42 14.97
CA ALA A 50 13.65 -11.13 15.92
C ALA A 50 13.40 -12.59 15.48
N TYR A 51 13.11 -12.83 14.20
CA TYR A 51 12.94 -14.17 13.63
C TYR A 51 14.19 -15.04 13.81
N LEU A 52 15.37 -14.49 13.52
CA LEU A 52 16.64 -15.20 13.69
C LEU A 52 16.92 -15.50 15.16
N ALA A 53 16.62 -14.56 16.07
CA ALA A 53 16.74 -14.78 17.51
C ALA A 53 15.80 -15.91 18.00
N VAL A 54 14.55 -15.92 17.54
CA VAL A 54 13.58 -16.98 17.82
C VAL A 54 14.08 -18.32 17.28
N ALA A 55 14.48 -18.39 16.02
CA ALA A 55 14.98 -19.62 15.39
C ALA A 55 16.20 -20.18 16.14
N ALA A 56 17.14 -19.32 16.56
CA ALA A 56 18.29 -19.69 17.37
C ALA A 56 17.90 -20.18 18.78
N GLY A 57 16.90 -19.56 19.40
CA GLY A 57 16.33 -20.01 20.66
C GLY A 57 15.70 -21.40 20.58
N PHE A 58 14.86 -21.65 19.57
CA PHE A 58 14.29 -22.98 19.31
C PHE A 58 15.35 -24.02 18.91
N ALA A 59 16.40 -23.62 18.19
CA ALA A 59 17.55 -24.49 17.92
C ALA A 59 18.25 -24.91 19.22
N SER A 60 18.49 -23.96 20.12
CA SER A 60 19.12 -24.20 21.43
C SER A 60 18.25 -25.09 22.31
N MET A 61 16.94 -24.81 22.35
CA MET A 61 15.92 -25.62 23.02
C MET A 61 15.93 -27.06 22.50
N GLY A 62 15.98 -27.25 21.18
CA GLY A 62 16.08 -28.58 20.56
C GLY A 62 17.38 -29.29 20.90
N ALA A 63 18.53 -28.62 20.77
CA ALA A 63 19.84 -29.18 21.07
C ALA A 63 19.92 -29.74 22.49
N LEU A 64 19.44 -28.97 23.47
CA LEU A 64 19.43 -29.36 24.89
C LEU A 64 18.39 -30.44 25.19
N SER A 65 17.26 -30.45 24.47
CA SER A 65 16.21 -31.48 24.61
C SER A 65 16.68 -32.87 24.17
N ALA A 66 17.73 -32.98 23.35
CA ALA A 66 18.26 -34.27 22.89
C ALA A 66 18.62 -35.22 24.05
N ALA A 67 19.11 -34.69 25.18
CA ALA A 67 19.44 -35.48 26.37
C ALA A 67 18.21 -36.02 27.12
N ALA A 68 17.03 -35.48 26.82
CA ALA A 68 15.74 -35.95 27.35
C ALA A 68 15.03 -36.92 26.40
N LEU A 69 15.60 -37.23 25.23
CA LEU A 69 15.01 -38.14 24.24
C LEU A 69 15.83 -39.44 24.13
N PRO A 70 15.21 -40.61 23.91
CA PRO A 70 15.91 -41.88 23.80
C PRO A 70 16.53 -42.07 22.40
N LEU A 71 17.25 -41.05 21.92
CA LEU A 71 17.79 -40.98 20.55
C LEU A 71 18.82 -42.09 20.27
N ALA A 72 19.67 -42.40 21.25
CA ALA A 72 20.63 -43.50 21.15
C ALA A 72 19.93 -44.85 20.98
N GLU A 73 18.81 -45.06 21.67
CA GLU A 73 18.05 -46.32 21.61
C GLU A 73 17.35 -46.53 20.25
N VAL A 74 17.14 -45.46 19.48
CA VAL A 74 16.62 -45.52 18.10
C VAL A 74 17.74 -45.42 17.04
N GLY A 75 19.01 -45.56 17.46
CA GLY A 75 20.15 -45.66 16.56
C GLY A 75 20.74 -44.31 16.11
N VAL A 76 20.46 -43.22 16.83
CA VAL A 76 21.09 -41.92 16.57
C VAL A 76 22.36 -41.81 17.42
N PRO A 77 23.53 -41.56 16.81
CA PRO A 77 24.77 -41.36 17.56
C PRO A 77 24.64 -40.20 18.56
N PRO A 78 25.16 -40.32 19.80
CA PRO A 78 25.04 -39.26 20.82
C PRO A 78 25.49 -37.88 20.34
N ARG A 79 26.59 -37.82 19.56
CA ARG A 79 27.12 -36.58 18.98
C ARG A 79 26.21 -35.91 17.95
N ARG A 80 25.25 -36.64 17.36
CA ARG A 80 24.33 -36.15 16.31
C ARG A 80 22.94 -35.83 16.85
N GLY A 81 22.60 -36.28 18.06
CA GLY A 81 21.31 -36.03 18.70
C GLY A 81 20.99 -34.54 18.85
N PRO A 82 21.91 -33.71 19.40
CA PRO A 82 21.70 -32.28 19.55
C PRO A 82 21.40 -31.58 18.22
N TYR A 83 22.22 -31.80 17.20
CA TYR A 83 22.01 -31.20 15.86
C TYR A 83 20.65 -31.57 15.25
N ARG A 84 20.29 -32.85 15.25
CA ARG A 84 19.02 -33.32 14.65
C ARG A 84 17.81 -32.72 15.35
N THR A 85 17.87 -32.63 16.68
CA THR A 85 16.77 -32.06 17.48
C THR A 85 16.72 -30.54 17.33
N ALA A 86 17.88 -29.86 17.27
CA ALA A 86 17.97 -28.43 17.00
C ALA A 86 17.30 -28.04 15.68
N VAL A 87 17.67 -28.69 14.57
CA VAL A 87 17.06 -28.43 13.25
C VAL A 87 15.55 -28.69 13.26
N SER A 88 15.11 -29.76 13.93
CA SER A 88 13.70 -30.13 13.99
C SER A 88 12.83 -29.10 14.71
N LEU A 89 13.40 -28.33 15.65
CA LEU A 89 12.66 -27.30 16.39
C LEU A 89 12.86 -25.91 15.78
N ALA A 90 14.07 -25.61 15.29
CA ALA A 90 14.41 -24.30 14.72
C ALA A 90 13.55 -23.95 13.50
N VAL A 91 13.34 -24.90 12.59
CA VAL A 91 12.58 -24.67 11.35
C VAL A 91 11.12 -24.36 11.63
N PRO A 92 10.33 -25.22 12.32
CA PRO A 92 8.93 -24.91 12.62
C PRO A 92 8.79 -23.78 13.65
N GLY A 93 9.71 -23.65 14.61
CA GLY A 93 9.72 -22.56 15.59
C GLY A 93 9.94 -21.19 14.95
N GLY A 94 10.84 -21.08 13.97
CA GLY A 94 11.00 -19.85 13.19
C GLY A 94 9.77 -19.58 12.31
N VAL A 95 9.34 -20.56 11.51
CA VAL A 95 8.28 -20.39 10.51
C VAL A 95 6.91 -20.06 11.13
N LEU A 96 6.55 -20.66 12.26
CA LEU A 96 5.22 -20.51 12.85
C LEU A 96 5.11 -19.37 13.85
N VAL A 97 6.21 -18.84 14.39
CA VAL A 97 6.14 -17.77 15.39
C VAL A 97 5.62 -16.46 14.81
N ILE A 98 5.98 -16.10 13.56
CA ILE A 98 5.48 -14.87 12.94
C ILE A 98 3.96 -14.93 12.73
N PRO A 99 3.37 -15.96 12.07
CA PRO A 99 1.92 -16.10 11.97
C PRO A 99 1.21 -16.16 13.32
N VAL A 100 1.78 -16.84 14.32
CA VAL A 100 1.18 -16.95 15.65
C VAL A 100 1.19 -15.63 16.38
N LEU A 101 2.27 -14.85 16.32
CA LEU A 101 2.34 -13.51 16.91
C LEU A 101 1.39 -12.54 16.19
N LEU A 102 1.35 -12.56 14.84
CA LEU A 102 0.38 -11.78 14.06
C LEU A 102 -1.06 -12.15 14.41
N LEU A 103 -1.38 -13.45 14.45
CA LEU A 103 -2.72 -13.93 14.83
C LEU A 103 -3.04 -13.63 16.30
N SER A 104 -2.06 -13.63 17.19
CA SER A 104 -2.25 -13.29 18.62
C SER A 104 -2.46 -11.79 18.80
N VAL A 105 -1.75 -10.94 18.04
CA VAL A 105 -2.03 -9.50 17.96
C VAL A 105 -3.43 -9.29 17.40
N VAL A 106 -3.77 -9.90 16.25
CA VAL A 106 -5.11 -9.81 15.64
C VAL A 106 -6.21 -10.34 16.57
N ALA A 107 -6.00 -11.43 17.31
CA ALA A 107 -6.98 -11.98 18.24
C ALA A 107 -7.13 -11.16 19.53
N LEU A 108 -6.04 -10.62 20.06
CA LEU A 108 -6.04 -9.69 21.20
C LEU A 108 -6.82 -8.42 20.87
N VAL A 109 -6.65 -7.96 19.64
CA VAL A 109 -7.27 -6.79 19.06
C VAL A 109 -8.74 -7.03 18.70
N ALA A 110 -9.07 -8.21 18.19
CA ALA A 110 -10.43 -8.55 17.80
C ALA A 110 -11.37 -8.76 18.99
N GLN A 111 -10.86 -8.91 20.22
CA GLN A 111 -11.71 -8.87 21.42
C GLN A 111 -12.42 -7.52 21.61
N GLU A 112 -11.99 -6.47 20.90
CA GLU A 112 -12.62 -5.13 20.92
C GLU A 112 -13.22 -4.69 19.56
N GLY A 113 -13.27 -5.56 18.54
CA GLY A 113 -13.69 -5.21 17.16
C GLY A 113 -14.63 -6.20 16.45
N ALA A 114 -14.99 -5.89 15.19
CA ALA A 114 -16.00 -6.60 14.38
C ALA A 114 -15.70 -8.10 14.12
N LEU A 115 -14.46 -8.55 14.30
CA LEU A 115 -14.06 -9.96 14.19
C LEU A 115 -14.16 -10.74 15.52
N GLY A 116 -14.57 -10.10 16.62
CA GLY A 116 -14.66 -10.69 17.94
C GLY A 116 -15.59 -11.90 18.04
N GLY A 117 -16.58 -12.01 17.15
CA GLY A 117 -17.45 -13.18 17.02
C GLY A 117 -16.75 -14.41 16.42
N VAL A 118 -15.86 -14.20 15.44
CA VAL A 118 -15.11 -15.27 14.74
C VAL A 118 -13.85 -15.67 15.53
N LEU A 119 -13.23 -14.71 16.23
CA LEU A 119 -12.00 -14.89 17.02
C LEU A 119 -12.25 -15.18 18.50
N ARG A 120 -13.52 -15.37 18.90
CA ARG A 120 -13.93 -15.84 20.23
C ARG A 120 -13.27 -17.17 20.62
N ASN A 121 -12.80 -17.93 19.64
CA ASN A 121 -12.07 -19.19 19.82
C ASN A 121 -10.54 -18.99 19.81
N GLY A 122 -10.01 -17.99 20.53
CA GLY A 122 -8.56 -17.78 20.65
C GLY A 122 -7.81 -19.02 21.15
N SER A 123 -8.46 -19.83 21.99
CA SER A 123 -8.00 -21.14 22.42
C SER A 123 -7.85 -22.14 21.27
N LEU A 124 -8.79 -22.15 20.30
CA LEU A 124 -8.73 -23.01 19.11
C LEU A 124 -7.57 -22.60 18.19
N ILE A 125 -7.36 -21.30 17.97
CA ILE A 125 -6.27 -20.82 17.11
C ILE A 125 -4.92 -21.18 17.73
N LEU A 126 -4.74 -20.93 19.03
CA LEU A 126 -3.54 -21.32 19.75
C LEU A 126 -3.32 -22.84 19.70
N ALA A 127 -4.38 -23.63 19.88
CA ALA A 127 -4.33 -25.08 19.77
C ALA A 127 -3.92 -25.54 18.37
N LEU A 128 -4.52 -25.00 17.30
CA LEU A 128 -4.20 -25.34 15.92
C LEU A 128 -2.75 -24.97 15.58
N CYS A 129 -2.28 -23.80 16.03
CA CYS A 129 -0.91 -23.37 15.82
C CYS A 129 0.10 -24.25 16.58
N ALA A 130 -0.20 -24.56 17.85
CA ALA A 130 0.61 -25.49 18.64
C ALA A 130 0.62 -26.90 18.02
N GLY A 131 -0.53 -27.36 17.53
CA GLY A 131 -0.65 -28.63 16.81
C GLY A 131 0.16 -28.67 15.52
N ALA A 132 0.10 -27.61 14.70
CA ALA A 132 0.91 -27.47 13.50
C ALA A 132 2.41 -27.46 13.82
N TYR A 133 2.82 -26.73 14.86
CA TYR A 133 4.20 -26.76 15.37
C TYR A 133 4.62 -28.16 15.77
N GLY A 134 3.81 -28.84 16.58
CA GLY A 134 4.08 -30.19 17.06
C GLY A 134 4.19 -31.20 15.93
N LEU A 135 3.31 -31.10 14.92
CA LEU A 135 3.33 -31.94 13.74
C LEU A 135 4.61 -31.75 12.93
N LEU A 136 4.96 -30.50 12.60
CA LEU A 136 6.14 -30.19 11.79
C LEU A 136 7.44 -30.54 12.54
N ALA A 137 7.52 -30.24 13.84
CA ALA A 137 8.68 -30.61 14.66
C ALA A 137 8.82 -32.12 14.82
N GLY A 138 7.70 -32.83 14.99
CA GLY A 138 7.66 -34.30 15.04
C GLY A 138 8.03 -34.96 13.71
N LEU A 139 7.58 -34.39 12.57
CA LEU A 139 7.95 -34.81 11.23
C LEU A 139 9.44 -34.58 10.96
N GLY A 140 9.95 -33.37 11.25
CA GLY A 140 11.38 -33.04 11.10
C GLY A 140 12.25 -33.99 11.90
N LEU A 141 11.90 -34.22 13.18
CA LEU A 141 12.64 -35.14 14.02
C LEU A 141 12.53 -36.58 13.52
N GLY A 142 11.35 -37.02 13.09
CA GLY A 142 11.15 -38.35 12.54
C GLY A 142 11.99 -38.58 11.28
N LEU A 143 12.01 -37.62 10.36
CA LEU A 143 12.83 -37.66 9.14
C LEU A 143 14.32 -37.68 9.46
N LEU A 144 14.75 -37.05 10.55
CA LEU A 144 16.14 -37.01 10.96
C LEU A 144 16.55 -38.21 11.83
N THR A 145 15.62 -38.97 12.40
CA THR A 145 15.93 -40.02 13.40
C THR A 145 15.53 -41.42 12.97
N VAL A 146 14.39 -41.61 12.32
CA VAL A 146 13.81 -42.92 12.00
C VAL A 146 13.56 -43.09 10.50
N ARG A 147 13.39 -44.34 10.05
CA ARG A 147 13.00 -44.62 8.65
C ARG A 147 11.62 -44.06 8.32
N LEU A 148 11.41 -43.69 7.06
CA LEU A 148 10.15 -43.14 6.52
C LEU A 148 8.87 -43.87 6.99
N ARG A 149 8.86 -45.21 6.99
CA ARG A 149 7.69 -46.00 7.45
C ARG A 149 7.27 -45.79 8.91
N HIS A 150 8.15 -45.20 9.73
CA HIS A 150 7.91 -44.90 11.15
C HIS A 150 7.79 -43.39 11.43
N LEU A 151 7.90 -42.55 10.39
CA LEU A 151 7.83 -41.09 10.47
C LEU A 151 6.54 -40.59 11.14
N TRP A 152 5.42 -41.24 10.86
CA TRP A 152 4.10 -40.86 11.39
C TRP A 152 4.04 -40.90 12.92
N ARG A 153 4.88 -41.69 13.59
CA ARG A 153 4.84 -41.85 15.06
C ARG A 153 5.31 -40.61 15.81
N PRO A 154 6.55 -40.10 15.61
CA PRO A 154 6.98 -38.84 16.22
C PRO A 154 6.15 -37.66 15.70
N ALA A 155 5.66 -37.68 14.46
CA ALA A 155 4.76 -36.66 13.92
C ALA A 155 3.42 -36.56 14.66
N LEU A 156 2.68 -37.67 14.78
CA LEU A 156 1.40 -37.69 15.50
C LEU A 156 1.59 -37.45 17.00
N ALA A 157 2.69 -37.94 17.59
CA ALA A 157 3.00 -37.69 18.99
C ALA A 157 3.30 -36.21 19.23
N GLY A 158 4.07 -35.57 18.35
CA GLY A 158 4.32 -34.13 18.39
C GLY A 158 3.03 -33.32 18.25
N LEU A 159 2.18 -33.65 17.26
CA LEU A 159 0.86 -33.05 17.06
C LEU A 159 0.01 -33.16 18.33
N ALA A 160 -0.20 -34.38 18.85
CA ALA A 160 -1.06 -34.61 20.00
C ALA A 160 -0.55 -33.91 21.27
N GLY A 161 0.76 -33.99 21.52
CA GLY A 161 1.39 -33.39 22.71
C GLY A 161 1.33 -31.86 22.69
N ALA A 162 1.63 -31.24 21.55
CA ALA A 162 1.60 -29.79 21.41
C ALA A 162 0.16 -29.24 21.33
N LEU A 163 -0.75 -29.93 20.64
CA LEU A 163 -2.17 -29.58 20.57
C LEU A 163 -2.81 -29.58 21.95
N ALA A 164 -2.61 -30.64 22.74
CA ALA A 164 -3.16 -30.73 24.09
C ALA A 164 -2.63 -29.62 25.01
N ALA A 165 -1.33 -29.31 24.91
CA ALA A 165 -0.73 -28.19 25.62
C ALA A 165 -1.29 -26.82 25.17
N GLY A 166 -1.50 -26.64 23.85
CA GLY A 166 -2.11 -25.43 23.29
C GLY A 166 -3.55 -25.23 23.75
N VAL A 167 -4.36 -26.29 23.79
CA VAL A 167 -5.73 -26.26 24.36
C VAL A 167 -5.68 -25.87 25.84
N ALA A 168 -4.80 -26.49 26.63
CA ALA A 168 -4.67 -26.18 28.05
C ALA A 168 -4.27 -24.71 28.29
N CYS A 169 -3.31 -24.19 27.52
CA CYS A 169 -2.94 -22.77 27.56
C CYS A 169 -4.11 -21.87 27.14
N GLY A 170 -4.81 -22.21 26.07
CA GLY A 170 -5.96 -21.44 25.57
C GLY A 170 -7.06 -21.31 26.62
N LEU A 171 -7.45 -22.42 27.24
CA LEU A 171 -8.46 -22.45 28.31
C LEU A 171 -7.98 -21.67 29.55
N ALA A 172 -6.70 -21.79 29.92
CA ALA A 172 -6.13 -21.03 31.03
C ALA A 172 -6.16 -19.51 30.77
N LEU A 173 -5.88 -19.08 29.53
CA LEU A 173 -5.98 -17.67 29.13
C LEU A 173 -7.41 -17.14 29.20
N GLU A 174 -8.39 -17.94 28.77
CA GLU A 174 -9.82 -17.61 28.86
C GLU A 174 -10.31 -17.47 30.31
N LEU A 175 -9.79 -18.32 31.21
CA LEU A 175 -10.11 -18.30 32.64
C LEU A 175 -9.52 -17.07 33.36
N VAL A 176 -8.28 -16.67 33.02
CA VAL A 176 -7.55 -15.62 33.74
C VAL A 176 -7.90 -14.21 33.23
N ARG A 177 -8.41 -14.06 32.00
CA ARG A 177 -8.74 -12.76 31.36
C ARG A 177 -7.70 -11.66 31.64
N PRO A 178 -6.42 -11.86 31.27
CA PRO A 178 -5.30 -11.12 31.86
C PRO A 178 -5.10 -9.74 31.21
N ARG A 179 -6.16 -8.89 31.19
CA ARG A 179 -6.13 -7.55 30.56
C ARG A 179 -4.94 -6.72 31.07
N ALA A 180 -4.70 -6.69 32.38
CA ALA A 180 -3.58 -5.95 32.98
C ALA A 180 -2.19 -6.51 32.61
N VAL A 181 -2.07 -7.82 32.38
CA VAL A 181 -0.79 -8.45 32.00
C VAL A 181 -0.47 -8.19 30.53
N LEU A 182 -1.50 -8.22 29.68
CA LEU A 182 -1.39 -8.00 28.23
C LEU A 182 -1.08 -6.54 27.87
N GLN A 183 -1.46 -5.59 28.75
CA GLN A 183 -1.18 -4.15 28.58
C GLN A 183 0.27 -3.77 28.89
N SER A 184 1.06 -4.69 29.47
CA SER A 184 2.48 -4.43 29.78
C SER A 184 3.40 -5.31 28.95
N THR A 185 4.46 -4.74 28.37
CA THR A 185 5.48 -5.50 27.63
C THR A 185 6.07 -6.66 28.46
N PRO A 186 6.42 -6.48 29.76
CA PRO A 186 6.93 -7.58 30.58
C PRO A 186 5.89 -8.68 30.81
N GLY A 187 4.62 -8.31 30.99
CA GLY A 187 3.52 -9.25 31.17
C GLY A 187 3.26 -10.08 29.91
N LEU A 188 3.27 -9.45 28.74
CA LEU A 188 3.15 -10.14 27.45
C LEU A 188 4.31 -11.13 27.24
N VAL A 189 5.55 -10.70 27.50
CA VAL A 189 6.75 -11.57 27.39
C VAL A 189 6.66 -12.77 28.32
N LEU A 190 6.22 -12.57 29.57
CA LEU A 190 6.01 -13.65 30.54
C LEU A 190 4.95 -14.64 30.05
N LEU A 191 3.84 -14.13 29.51
CA LEU A 191 2.73 -14.95 29.00
C LEU A 191 3.17 -15.82 27.83
N VAL A 192 3.82 -15.21 26.83
CA VAL A 192 4.37 -15.92 25.67
C VAL A 192 5.39 -16.97 26.10
N SER A 193 6.25 -16.64 27.07
CA SER A 193 7.24 -17.57 27.63
C SER A 193 6.57 -18.78 28.28
N LEU A 194 5.51 -18.59 29.06
CA LEU A 194 4.76 -19.68 29.70
C LEU A 194 4.11 -20.60 28.66
N VAL A 195 3.53 -20.02 27.61
CA VAL A 195 2.91 -20.76 26.50
C VAL A 195 3.96 -21.60 25.77
N VAL A 196 5.09 -21.01 25.39
CA VAL A 196 6.20 -21.71 24.72
C VAL A 196 6.73 -22.87 25.57
N VAL A 197 6.96 -22.65 26.87
CA VAL A 197 7.40 -23.70 27.79
C VAL A 197 6.40 -24.84 27.84
N THR A 198 5.11 -24.52 28.01
CA THR A 198 4.05 -25.54 28.15
C THR A 198 3.89 -26.38 26.88
N ILE A 199 3.88 -25.74 25.71
CA ILE A 199 3.82 -26.42 24.41
C ILE A 199 5.06 -27.31 24.21
N HIS A 200 6.26 -26.82 24.52
CA HIS A 200 7.50 -27.60 24.38
C HIS A 200 7.52 -28.83 25.30
N LEU A 201 7.05 -28.69 26.54
CA LEU A 201 6.93 -29.81 27.47
C LEU A 201 5.94 -30.87 26.95
N GLY A 202 4.77 -30.46 26.48
CA GLY A 202 3.77 -31.34 25.88
C GLY A 202 4.33 -32.11 24.68
N TRP A 203 4.97 -31.40 23.75
CA TRP A 203 5.65 -32.00 22.60
C TRP A 203 6.74 -33.00 23.03
N GLY A 204 7.66 -32.58 23.90
CA GLY A 204 8.83 -33.36 24.27
C GLY A 204 8.49 -34.65 25.00
N LEU A 205 7.48 -34.64 25.88
CA LEU A 205 7.01 -35.83 26.59
C LEU A 205 6.33 -36.82 25.64
N ALA A 206 5.47 -36.34 24.73
CA ALA A 206 4.77 -37.18 23.77
C ALA A 206 5.76 -37.86 22.79
N VAL A 207 6.68 -37.07 22.23
CA VAL A 207 7.73 -37.57 21.32
C VAL A 207 8.66 -38.54 22.03
N ARG A 208 9.08 -38.27 23.28
CA ARG A 208 9.85 -39.22 24.10
C ARG A 208 9.12 -40.55 24.23
N GLY A 209 7.82 -40.53 24.52
CA GLY A 209 6.99 -41.72 24.61
C GLY A 209 6.95 -42.52 23.29
N ALA A 210 6.78 -41.84 22.17
CA ALA A 210 6.77 -42.48 20.85
C ALA A 210 8.12 -43.10 20.48
N LEU A 211 9.23 -42.38 20.69
CA LEU A 211 10.59 -42.89 20.45
C LEU A 211 10.93 -44.05 21.39
N GLY A 212 10.49 -44.02 22.65
CA GLY A 212 10.67 -45.13 23.59
C GLY A 212 9.95 -46.41 23.15
N ARG A 213 8.72 -46.29 22.62
CA ARG A 213 8.00 -47.44 22.03
C ARG A 213 8.72 -47.97 20.79
N LEU A 214 9.27 -47.08 19.96
CA LEU A 214 10.06 -47.47 18.78
C LEU A 214 11.36 -48.19 19.16
N ALA A 215 12.06 -47.69 20.17
CA ALA A 215 13.25 -48.34 20.72
C ALA A 215 12.93 -49.75 21.26
N ALA A 216 11.83 -49.90 22.01
CA ALA A 216 11.38 -51.20 22.50
C ALA A 216 11.05 -52.19 21.37
N LEU A 217 10.37 -51.72 20.31
CA LEU A 217 10.11 -52.52 19.10
C LEU A 217 11.40 -52.87 18.35
N GLY A 218 12.35 -51.93 18.30
CA GLY A 218 13.68 -52.15 17.74
C GLY A 218 14.43 -53.26 18.47
N ARG A 219 14.45 -53.24 19.80
CA ARG A 219 15.06 -54.30 20.62
C ARG A 219 14.42 -55.68 20.37
N ARG A 220 13.08 -55.74 20.31
CA ARG A 220 12.37 -57.00 19.99
C ARG A 220 12.71 -57.53 18.59
N LYS A 221 12.82 -56.64 17.59
CA LYS A 221 13.21 -57.02 16.23
C LYS A 221 14.68 -57.41 16.12
N ALA A 222 15.57 -56.73 16.84
CA ALA A 222 16.99 -57.05 16.88
C ALA A 222 17.22 -58.45 17.49
N ALA A 223 16.48 -58.81 18.55
CA ALA A 223 16.46 -60.16 19.10
C ALA A 223 15.97 -61.23 18.10
N ALA A 224 15.22 -60.83 17.07
CA ALA A 224 14.74 -61.68 15.99
C ALA A 224 15.55 -61.54 14.68
N GLY A 225 16.79 -61.02 14.74
CA GLY A 225 17.69 -60.89 13.57
C GLY A 225 17.41 -59.69 12.65
N GLY A 226 16.50 -58.78 13.01
CA GLY A 226 16.16 -57.59 12.22
C GLY A 226 17.06 -56.38 12.49
N THR A 227 17.25 -55.51 11.49
CA THR A 227 18.08 -54.29 11.63
C THR A 227 17.37 -53.15 12.37
N LEU A 228 18.15 -52.38 13.14
CA LEU A 228 17.72 -51.18 13.87
C LEU A 228 17.21 -50.06 12.93
N GLN A 229 16.23 -49.30 13.40
CA GLN A 229 15.31 -48.49 12.60
C GLN A 229 15.80 -47.05 12.30
N ALA A 230 17.11 -46.82 12.28
CA ALA A 230 17.66 -45.47 12.09
C ALA A 230 17.46 -44.95 10.66
N ALA A 231 17.29 -43.63 10.52
CA ALA A 231 17.32 -42.93 9.24
C ALA A 231 18.67 -43.15 8.52
N SER A 232 18.63 -43.31 7.19
CA SER A 232 19.85 -43.46 6.38
C SER A 232 20.64 -42.16 6.31
N ARG A 233 21.94 -42.23 5.99
CA ARG A 233 22.77 -41.03 5.79
C ARG A 233 22.23 -40.16 4.65
N ALA A 234 21.75 -40.78 3.57
CA ALA A 234 21.14 -40.10 2.43
C ALA A 234 19.85 -39.36 2.82
N GLN A 235 18.96 -39.99 3.60
CA GLN A 235 17.73 -39.37 4.10
C GLN A 235 18.04 -38.10 4.92
N VAL A 236 19.03 -38.20 5.81
CA VAL A 236 19.43 -37.07 6.67
C VAL A 236 20.06 -35.95 5.84
N ALA A 237 20.89 -36.27 4.84
CA ALA A 237 21.52 -35.28 3.96
C ALA A 237 20.50 -34.55 3.09
N VAL A 238 19.54 -35.26 2.50
CA VAL A 238 18.46 -34.66 1.69
C VAL A 238 17.60 -33.73 2.54
N VAL A 239 17.15 -34.17 3.72
CA VAL A 239 16.30 -33.36 4.60
C VAL A 239 17.05 -32.12 5.11
N ALA A 240 18.33 -32.26 5.46
CA ALA A 240 19.16 -31.12 5.85
C ALA A 240 19.38 -30.13 4.68
N THR A 241 19.64 -30.63 3.47
CA THR A 241 19.83 -29.80 2.27
C THR A 241 18.57 -29.06 1.88
N LEU A 242 17.41 -29.72 1.91
CA LEU A 242 16.11 -29.09 1.66
C LEU A 242 15.78 -28.06 2.75
N GLY A 243 16.05 -28.37 4.02
CA GLY A 243 15.88 -27.41 5.11
C GLY A 243 16.75 -26.16 4.95
N LEU A 244 18.03 -26.33 4.58
CA LEU A 244 18.95 -25.23 4.30
C LEU A 244 18.59 -24.46 3.02
N SER A 245 18.08 -25.14 1.99
CA SER A 245 17.61 -24.49 0.76
C SER A 245 16.33 -23.69 1.01
N LEU A 246 15.43 -24.18 1.86
CA LEU A 246 14.25 -23.44 2.30
C LEU A 246 14.67 -22.18 3.08
N LEU A 247 15.62 -22.30 4.01
CA LEU A 247 16.24 -21.16 4.71
C LEU A 247 16.92 -20.18 3.72
N GLY A 248 17.63 -20.69 2.70
CA GLY A 248 18.25 -19.86 1.66
C GLY A 248 17.23 -19.16 0.75
N SER A 249 16.11 -19.81 0.43
CA SER A 249 15.02 -19.22 -0.33
C SER A 249 14.32 -18.10 0.45
N VAL A 250 14.23 -18.24 1.78
CA VAL A 250 13.78 -17.16 2.68
C VAL A 250 14.73 -15.97 2.57
N VAL A 251 16.06 -16.18 2.49
CA VAL A 251 17.04 -15.09 2.30
C VAL A 251 16.93 -14.42 0.91
N GLY A 252 16.66 -15.19 -0.14
CA GLY A 252 16.40 -14.64 -1.47
C GLY A 252 15.14 -13.76 -1.48
N LEU A 253 14.05 -14.29 -0.93
CA LEU A 253 12.82 -13.55 -0.71
C LEU A 253 13.06 -12.32 0.18
N THR A 254 13.95 -12.41 1.18
CA THR A 254 14.20 -11.27 2.06
C THR A 254 14.90 -10.12 1.39
N ARG A 255 15.78 -10.41 0.43
CA ARG A 255 16.38 -9.38 -0.41
C ARG A 255 15.34 -8.69 -1.28
N THR A 256 14.50 -9.47 -1.96
CA THR A 256 13.42 -8.92 -2.81
C THR A 256 12.45 -8.07 -1.99
N LEU A 257 12.03 -8.55 -0.82
CA LEU A 257 11.19 -7.79 0.11
C LEU A 257 11.91 -6.53 0.61
N GLY A 258 13.19 -6.64 0.98
CA GLY A 258 14.01 -5.51 1.41
C GLY A 258 14.07 -4.41 0.34
N ASP A 259 14.35 -4.78 -0.91
CA ASP A 259 14.35 -3.85 -2.04
C ASP A 259 12.96 -3.25 -2.29
N PHE A 260 11.90 -4.05 -2.14
CA PHE A 260 10.51 -3.61 -2.30
C PHE A 260 10.08 -2.61 -1.22
N VAL A 261 10.50 -2.78 0.04
CA VAL A 261 10.09 -1.91 1.17
C VAL A 261 11.06 -0.76 1.45
N THR A 262 12.22 -0.73 0.82
CA THR A 262 13.18 0.38 0.98
C THR A 262 12.63 1.61 0.29
N ALA A 263 12.47 2.71 1.01
CA ALA A 263 12.11 4.00 0.43
C ALA A 263 13.32 4.62 -0.27
N ARG A 264 13.13 5.08 -1.51
CA ARG A 264 14.16 5.74 -2.31
C ARG A 264 13.54 7.04 -2.81
N PRO A 265 13.83 8.19 -2.18
CA PRO A 265 13.30 9.45 -2.66
C PRO A 265 13.87 9.72 -4.05
N ALA A 266 13.04 10.32 -4.90
CA ALA A 266 13.54 10.91 -6.14
C ALA A 266 14.51 12.06 -5.83
N ASP A 267 15.26 12.50 -6.84
CA ASP A 267 16.19 13.64 -6.77
C ASP A 267 15.64 14.77 -5.86
N PRO A 268 16.37 15.31 -4.87
CA PRO A 268 15.84 16.33 -3.96
C PRO A 268 15.76 17.74 -4.59
N ALA A 269 16.11 17.92 -5.87
CA ALA A 269 16.14 19.23 -6.52
C ALA A 269 14.84 20.05 -6.30
N PRO A 270 14.93 21.36 -6.03
CA PRO A 270 13.74 22.22 -5.97
C PRO A 270 12.95 22.20 -7.27
N LEU A 271 11.64 22.47 -7.19
CA LEU A 271 10.78 22.53 -8.36
C LEU A 271 11.30 23.65 -9.28
N ARG A 272 11.65 23.28 -10.52
CA ARG A 272 12.00 24.26 -11.54
C ARG A 272 10.70 24.81 -12.13
N VAL A 273 10.31 26.02 -11.72
CA VAL A 273 9.19 26.73 -12.35
C VAL A 273 9.66 27.27 -13.69
N ALA A 274 9.32 26.59 -14.80
CA ALA A 274 9.56 27.14 -16.12
C ALA A 274 8.60 28.30 -16.36
N ARG A 275 9.14 29.39 -16.92
CA ARG A 275 8.32 30.52 -17.35
C ARG A 275 7.82 30.26 -18.77
N PRO A 276 6.51 30.37 -19.03
CA PRO A 276 6.01 30.36 -20.40
C PRO A 276 6.60 31.55 -21.19
N LEU A 277 6.55 31.46 -22.51
CA LEU A 277 7.06 32.50 -23.42
C LEU A 277 6.29 33.83 -23.27
N ASN A 278 5.07 33.76 -22.78
CA ASN A 278 4.22 34.88 -22.45
C ASN A 278 3.45 34.57 -21.16
N VAL A 279 3.26 35.58 -20.31
CA VAL A 279 2.44 35.51 -19.10
C VAL A 279 1.27 36.47 -19.28
N PRO A 280 0.01 36.05 -19.11
CA PRO A 280 -1.13 36.94 -19.21
C PRO A 280 -1.12 37.98 -18.09
N GLY A 281 -1.63 39.18 -18.35
CA GLY A 281 -1.83 40.21 -17.34
C GLY A 281 -3.08 39.91 -16.50
N CYS A 282 -2.98 38.98 -15.55
CA CYS A 282 -4.09 38.65 -14.67
C CYS A 282 -4.26 39.71 -13.57
N PRO A 283 -5.46 40.29 -13.38
CA PRO A 283 -5.73 41.14 -12.23
C PRO A 283 -5.72 40.29 -10.95
N GLU A 284 -5.46 40.90 -9.80
CA GLU A 284 -5.64 40.22 -8.51
C GLU A 284 -7.13 39.86 -8.31
N PRO A 285 -7.48 38.64 -7.86
CA PRO A 285 -8.85 38.29 -7.57
C PRO A 285 -9.43 39.06 -6.39
N THR A 286 -10.69 39.48 -6.54
CA THR A 286 -11.47 40.13 -5.48
C THR A 286 -12.31 39.15 -4.69
N ASP A 287 -12.59 37.97 -5.25
CA ASP A 287 -13.32 36.93 -4.54
C ASP A 287 -12.49 36.34 -3.38
N PRO A 288 -13.06 36.16 -2.17
CA PRO A 288 -12.31 35.63 -1.04
C PRO A 288 -11.72 34.22 -1.25
N LEU A 289 -12.43 33.31 -1.92
CA LEU A 289 -11.93 31.95 -2.16
C LEU A 289 -10.82 31.96 -3.21
N GLU A 290 -11.03 32.71 -4.31
CA GLU A 290 -9.98 32.90 -5.31
C GLU A 290 -8.74 33.55 -4.73
N ARG A 291 -8.90 34.59 -3.89
CA ARG A 291 -7.78 35.28 -3.24
C ARG A 291 -6.99 34.36 -2.31
N ALA A 292 -7.68 33.50 -1.56
CA ALA A 292 -7.03 32.54 -0.67
C ALA A 292 -6.12 31.57 -1.45
N VAL A 293 -6.59 31.04 -2.57
CA VAL A 293 -5.80 30.12 -3.42
C VAL A 293 -4.75 30.88 -4.23
N TRP A 294 -5.08 32.05 -4.77
CA TRP A 294 -4.19 32.88 -5.57
C TRP A 294 -2.96 33.32 -4.79
N ALA A 295 -3.12 33.76 -3.54
CA ALA A 295 -2.01 34.18 -2.70
C ALA A 295 -0.95 33.08 -2.54
N VAL A 296 -1.40 31.84 -2.41
CA VAL A 296 -0.51 30.66 -2.40
C VAL A 296 0.05 30.43 -3.80
N ALA A 297 -0.77 30.44 -4.86
CA ALA A 297 -0.36 30.12 -6.21
C ALA A 297 0.75 31.02 -6.78
N VAL A 298 0.73 32.32 -6.47
CA VAL A 298 1.75 33.28 -6.94
C VAL A 298 2.94 33.45 -5.99
N GLN A 299 2.91 32.81 -4.83
CA GLN A 299 3.98 32.88 -3.83
C GLN A 299 5.35 32.51 -4.43
N GLY A 300 6.40 33.17 -3.97
CA GLY A 300 7.77 32.95 -4.46
C GLY A 300 8.03 33.57 -5.85
N GLY A 301 7.17 34.50 -6.30
CA GLY A 301 7.34 35.18 -7.60
C GLY A 301 6.96 34.31 -8.80
N ARG A 302 6.05 33.36 -8.59
CA ARG A 302 5.50 32.52 -9.67
C ARG A 302 4.56 33.34 -10.56
N PRO A 303 4.54 33.08 -11.87
CA PRO A 303 3.65 33.80 -12.78
C PRO A 303 2.18 33.52 -12.43
N ASP A 304 1.33 34.53 -12.56
CA ASP A 304 -0.11 34.33 -12.45
C ASP A 304 -0.66 33.76 -13.77
N LEU A 305 -1.06 32.49 -13.72
CA LEU A 305 -1.66 31.75 -14.84
C LEU A 305 -3.14 31.41 -14.57
N SER A 306 -3.73 32.06 -13.56
CA SER A 306 -5.04 31.67 -13.07
C SER A 306 -6.20 32.19 -13.93
N CYS A 307 -6.03 33.28 -14.65
CA CYS A 307 -7.10 33.90 -15.44
C CYS A 307 -7.15 33.44 -16.91
N GLY A 308 -8.27 33.67 -17.58
CA GLY A 308 -8.38 33.46 -19.03
C GLY A 308 -8.61 32.02 -19.46
N ASN A 309 -9.05 31.17 -18.54
CA ASN A 309 -9.27 29.74 -18.78
C ASN A 309 -10.71 29.48 -19.26
N ARG A 310 -10.91 28.34 -19.91
CA ARG A 310 -12.23 27.75 -20.25
C ARG A 310 -12.28 26.34 -19.69
N LEU A 311 -13.35 26.02 -18.97
CA LEU A 311 -13.52 24.69 -18.40
C LEU A 311 -14.30 23.80 -19.36
N GLY A 312 -13.87 22.55 -19.48
CA GLY A 312 -14.62 21.48 -20.13
C GLY A 312 -15.59 20.81 -19.15
N PRO A 313 -16.48 19.92 -19.63
CA PRO A 313 -17.31 19.10 -18.74
C PRO A 313 -16.44 18.23 -17.82
N LEU A 314 -17.01 17.84 -16.67
CA LEU A 314 -16.41 16.84 -15.79
C LEU A 314 -16.35 15.50 -16.52
N ILE A 315 -15.18 14.85 -16.45
CA ILE A 315 -15.04 13.46 -16.89
C ILE A 315 -15.42 12.57 -15.71
N GLU A 316 -16.43 11.72 -15.84
CA GLU A 316 -16.90 10.81 -14.78
C GLU A 316 -16.57 9.34 -15.12
N LEU A 317 -16.31 8.52 -14.10
CA LEU A 317 -16.18 7.05 -14.18
C LEU A 317 -16.97 6.41 -13.01
N PRO A 318 -17.55 5.20 -13.14
CA PRO A 318 -17.84 4.50 -14.40
C PRO A 318 -18.93 5.27 -15.18
N GLY A 319 -18.68 5.55 -16.44
CA GLY A 319 -19.60 6.33 -17.29
C GLY A 319 -18.84 7.12 -18.34
N GLY A 320 -19.56 7.70 -19.29
CA GLY A 320 -19.02 8.57 -20.34
C GLY A 320 -20.19 9.24 -21.07
N THR A 321 -19.91 10.30 -21.83
CA THR A 321 -20.94 11.06 -22.58
C THR A 321 -21.73 10.22 -23.59
N ALA A 322 -21.21 9.06 -24.03
CA ALA A 322 -21.91 8.15 -24.93
C ALA A 322 -22.61 7.01 -24.16
N ALA A 323 -23.87 6.73 -24.52
CA ALA A 323 -24.70 5.69 -23.91
C ALA A 323 -24.42 4.29 -24.50
N THR A 324 -23.16 3.84 -24.44
CA THR A 324 -22.80 2.45 -24.81
C THR A 324 -22.07 1.77 -23.66
N PRO A 325 -22.20 0.44 -23.47
CA PRO A 325 -21.49 -0.29 -22.42
C PRO A 325 -19.96 -0.26 -22.54
N LEU A 326 -19.45 0.15 -23.70
CA LEU A 326 -18.02 0.29 -23.99
C LEU A 326 -17.49 1.71 -23.72
N SER A 327 -18.38 2.70 -23.68
CA SER A 327 -18.03 4.10 -23.47
C SER A 327 -17.72 4.34 -22.00
N SER A 328 -16.57 4.96 -21.75
CA SER A 328 -16.16 5.42 -20.43
C SER A 328 -15.44 6.76 -20.52
N GLY A 329 -15.17 7.40 -19.38
CA GLY A 329 -14.36 8.61 -19.28
C GLY A 329 -12.96 8.44 -19.88
N PHE A 330 -12.44 7.22 -20.02
CA PHE A 330 -11.20 6.96 -20.76
C PHE A 330 -11.31 7.32 -22.25
N ASP A 331 -12.49 7.18 -22.87
CA ASP A 331 -12.74 7.57 -24.26
C ASP A 331 -12.78 9.09 -24.42
N GLU A 332 -13.24 9.81 -23.40
CA GLU A 332 -13.20 11.27 -23.37
C GLU A 332 -11.76 11.77 -23.27
N VAL A 333 -10.92 11.14 -22.42
CA VAL A 333 -9.48 11.45 -22.37
C VAL A 333 -8.81 11.09 -23.69
N ALA A 334 -9.14 9.95 -24.30
CA ALA A 334 -8.64 9.58 -25.63
C ALA A 334 -9.00 10.63 -26.70
N ALA A 335 -10.24 11.14 -26.69
CA ALA A 335 -10.68 12.17 -27.62
C ALA A 335 -9.92 13.49 -27.44
N LEU A 336 -9.59 13.87 -26.19
CA LEU A 336 -8.71 15.00 -25.92
C LEU A 336 -7.33 14.79 -26.54
N VAL A 337 -6.70 13.63 -26.29
CA VAL A 337 -5.35 13.29 -26.79
C VAL A 337 -5.28 13.30 -28.31
N GLU A 338 -6.31 12.81 -29.00
CA GLU A 338 -6.40 12.87 -30.47
C GLU A 338 -6.45 14.29 -31.05
N GLY A 339 -6.82 15.28 -30.23
CA GLY A 339 -6.89 16.69 -30.60
C GLY A 339 -5.54 17.41 -30.59
N ALA A 340 -4.48 16.80 -30.03
CA ALA A 340 -3.18 17.44 -29.88
C ALA A 340 -2.51 17.77 -31.24
N ARG A 341 -1.71 18.83 -31.26
CA ARG A 341 -1.04 19.38 -32.47
C ARG A 341 0.48 19.45 -32.39
N SER A 342 1.06 19.33 -31.21
CA SER A 342 2.50 19.49 -30.97
C SER A 342 3.01 18.61 -29.84
N GLU A 343 2.24 18.46 -28.76
CA GLU A 343 2.71 17.75 -27.57
C GLU A 343 1.58 17.08 -26.77
N VAL A 344 1.85 15.87 -26.30
CA VAL A 344 1.04 15.13 -25.32
C VAL A 344 1.94 14.78 -24.14
N LEU A 345 1.61 15.29 -22.96
CA LEU A 345 2.24 14.94 -21.69
C LEU A 345 1.21 14.18 -20.86
N PHE A 346 1.52 12.95 -20.47
CA PHE A 346 0.54 12.10 -19.79
C PHE A 346 1.17 11.38 -18.60
N THR A 347 0.51 11.43 -17.44
CA THR A 347 0.92 10.72 -16.24
C THR A 347 -0.27 10.08 -15.54
N THR A 348 -0.03 8.88 -15.02
CA THR A 348 -0.93 8.15 -14.13
C THR A 348 -0.06 7.35 -13.16
N MET A 349 -0.62 6.97 -12.00
CA MET A 349 0.10 6.08 -11.09
C MET A 349 0.02 4.64 -11.59
N GLN A 350 -1.19 4.15 -11.87
CA GLN A 350 -1.46 2.77 -12.30
C GLN A 350 -1.86 2.70 -13.78
N TRP A 351 -1.43 1.63 -14.47
CA TRP A 351 -1.75 1.30 -15.86
C TRP A 351 -2.07 -0.19 -16.04
N ASP A 352 -3.32 -0.47 -16.35
CA ASP A 352 -3.79 -1.80 -16.74
C ASP A 352 -3.80 -1.91 -18.27
N GLY A 353 -3.07 -2.88 -18.81
CA GLY A 353 -2.91 -3.12 -20.24
C GLY A 353 -3.61 -4.36 -20.78
N GLY A 354 -3.41 -4.61 -22.07
CA GLY A 354 -4.02 -5.70 -22.83
C GLY A 354 -5.37 -5.34 -23.47
N GLU A 355 -5.98 -6.30 -24.16
CA GLU A 355 -7.23 -6.07 -24.88
C GLU A 355 -8.36 -5.59 -23.95
N LEU A 356 -9.13 -4.60 -24.39
CA LEU A 356 -10.24 -3.99 -23.64
C LEU A 356 -9.81 -3.42 -22.28
N SER A 357 -8.59 -2.89 -22.19
CA SER A 357 -8.10 -2.17 -21.02
C SER A 357 -8.10 -0.65 -21.22
N PRO A 358 -8.08 0.14 -20.12
CA PRO A 358 -7.94 1.60 -20.23
C PRO A 358 -6.65 1.99 -20.94
N GLY A 359 -5.56 1.25 -20.69
CA GLY A 359 -4.28 1.42 -21.39
C GLY A 359 -4.40 1.24 -22.90
N SER A 360 -5.12 0.21 -23.34
CA SER A 360 -5.39 -0.02 -24.77
C SER A 360 -6.24 1.09 -25.41
N THR A 361 -7.17 1.70 -24.66
CA THR A 361 -7.96 2.85 -25.12
C THR A 361 -7.06 4.04 -25.46
N LEU A 362 -6.14 4.41 -24.56
CA LEU A 362 -5.18 5.50 -24.80
C LEU A 362 -4.15 5.15 -25.88
N ALA A 363 -3.65 3.92 -25.91
CA ALA A 363 -2.75 3.46 -26.97
C ALA A 363 -3.42 3.55 -28.36
N GLY A 364 -4.70 3.17 -28.46
CA GLY A 364 -5.49 3.33 -29.66
C GLY A 364 -5.70 4.79 -30.07
N ALA A 365 -5.89 5.69 -29.10
CA ALA A 365 -5.97 7.14 -29.35
C ALA A 365 -4.67 7.69 -29.95
N LEU A 366 -3.52 7.28 -29.40
CA LEU A 366 -2.20 7.66 -29.90
C LEU A 366 -1.92 7.07 -31.30
N ALA A 367 -2.40 5.86 -31.59
CA ALA A 367 -2.32 5.29 -32.94
C ALA A 367 -3.14 6.10 -33.95
N ARG A 368 -4.35 6.54 -33.58
CA ARG A 368 -5.17 7.44 -34.41
C ARG A 368 -4.52 8.81 -34.58
N LEU A 369 -3.92 9.36 -33.53
CA LEU A 369 -3.15 10.61 -33.61
C LEU A 369 -1.97 10.47 -34.58
N TYR A 370 -1.19 9.40 -34.46
CA TYR A 370 -0.09 9.12 -35.38
C TYR A 370 -0.58 9.00 -36.84
N ALA A 371 -1.70 8.33 -37.07
CA ALA A 371 -2.30 8.24 -38.40
C ALA A 371 -2.69 9.63 -38.97
N ARG A 372 -3.19 10.55 -38.13
CA ARG A 372 -3.47 11.94 -38.53
C ARG A 372 -2.21 12.71 -38.88
N VAL A 373 -1.14 12.58 -38.09
CA VAL A 373 0.18 13.17 -38.39
C VAL A 373 0.71 12.68 -39.73
N ARG A 374 0.57 11.38 -40.02
CA ARG A 374 0.95 10.79 -41.31
C ARG A 374 0.12 11.31 -42.49
N ALA A 375 -1.18 11.49 -42.28
CA ALA A 375 -2.10 11.89 -43.33
C ALA A 375 -1.94 13.37 -43.72
N ASP A 376 -1.62 14.23 -42.75
CA ASP A 376 -1.42 15.65 -42.98
C ASP A 376 -0.26 16.21 -42.12
N PRO A 377 1.01 15.96 -42.50
CA PRO A 377 2.16 16.46 -41.75
C PRO A 377 2.21 18.00 -41.67
N ALA A 378 1.60 18.71 -42.63
CA ALA A 378 1.59 20.17 -42.66
C ALA A 378 0.76 20.77 -41.51
N ALA A 379 -0.22 20.04 -40.97
CA ALA A 379 -0.95 20.42 -39.76
C ALA A 379 -0.12 20.28 -38.46
N TYR A 380 1.08 19.69 -38.54
CA TYR A 380 1.99 19.41 -37.43
C TYR A 380 3.40 19.96 -37.73
N PRO A 381 3.57 21.28 -37.90
CA PRO A 381 4.82 21.86 -38.42
C PRO A 381 6.05 21.65 -37.51
N ASP A 382 5.84 21.46 -36.21
CA ASP A 382 6.90 21.15 -35.23
C ASP A 382 7.04 19.63 -34.98
N GLY A 383 6.29 18.79 -35.72
CA GLY A 383 6.10 17.38 -35.42
C GLY A 383 5.13 17.14 -34.26
N MET A 384 5.20 15.95 -33.67
CA MET A 384 4.37 15.56 -32.53
C MET A 384 5.21 14.80 -31.49
N ARG A 385 5.20 15.28 -30.25
CA ARG A 385 5.89 14.65 -29.13
C ARG A 385 4.92 14.08 -28.13
N VAL A 386 5.14 12.84 -27.71
CA VAL A 386 4.34 12.16 -26.69
C VAL A 386 5.28 11.73 -25.58
N ARG A 387 5.06 12.21 -24.36
CA ARG A 387 5.80 11.80 -23.17
C ARG A 387 4.82 11.20 -22.16
N ILE A 388 5.06 9.95 -21.79
CA ILE A 388 4.27 9.24 -20.78
C ILE A 388 5.17 8.95 -19.58
N THR A 389 4.80 9.39 -18.39
CA THR A 389 5.48 8.98 -17.15
C THR A 389 4.52 8.21 -16.27
N LEU A 390 4.94 7.04 -15.80
CA LEU A 390 4.17 6.26 -14.83
C LEU A 390 4.68 6.47 -13.42
N GLY A 391 3.76 6.36 -12.46
CA GLY A 391 4.03 6.74 -11.08
C GLY A 391 4.94 5.80 -10.32
N ASN A 392 5.37 4.67 -10.91
CA ASN A 392 6.05 3.56 -10.25
C ASN A 392 5.12 2.85 -9.25
N TYR A 393 4.00 2.30 -9.71
CA TYR A 393 3.04 1.56 -8.87
C TYR A 393 3.65 0.28 -8.28
N PRO A 394 3.31 -0.09 -7.03
CA PRO A 394 3.72 -1.36 -6.42
C PRO A 394 2.85 -2.53 -6.89
N VAL A 395 3.46 -3.53 -7.51
CA VAL A 395 2.81 -4.81 -7.83
C VAL A 395 3.10 -5.81 -6.72
N ILE A 396 2.28 -5.76 -5.66
CA ILE A 396 2.46 -6.55 -4.42
C ILE A 396 2.66 -8.06 -4.68
N PRO A 397 1.88 -8.74 -5.54
CA PRO A 397 2.05 -10.18 -5.76
C PRO A 397 3.41 -10.58 -6.36
N ALA A 398 4.02 -9.66 -7.11
CA ALA A 398 5.31 -9.88 -7.75
C ALA A 398 6.49 -9.25 -6.98
N PHE A 399 6.21 -8.44 -5.94
CA PHE A 399 7.19 -7.60 -5.25
C PHE A 399 7.98 -6.70 -6.24
N GLU A 400 7.33 -6.25 -7.30
CA GLU A 400 7.91 -5.38 -8.32
C GLU A 400 7.37 -3.95 -8.21
N TRP A 401 8.20 -2.99 -8.60
CA TRP A 401 7.82 -1.58 -8.72
C TRP A 401 7.87 -1.16 -10.19
N GLY A 402 6.83 -0.46 -10.65
CA GLY A 402 6.83 0.17 -11.98
C GLY A 402 6.81 -0.80 -13.16
N ALA A 403 6.37 -2.04 -12.92
CA ALA A 403 6.17 -3.06 -13.94
C ALA A 403 5.31 -2.57 -15.12
N GLU A 404 4.44 -1.61 -14.85
CA GLU A 404 3.46 -1.01 -15.74
C GLU A 404 4.06 -0.22 -16.90
N VAL A 405 5.27 0.32 -16.76
CA VAL A 405 5.90 1.09 -17.86
C VAL A 405 6.18 0.19 -19.07
N TRP A 406 6.43 -1.09 -18.79
CA TRP A 406 6.60 -2.13 -19.79
C TRP A 406 5.28 -2.49 -20.44
N THR A 407 4.22 -2.63 -19.64
CA THR A 407 2.86 -2.87 -20.11
C THR A 407 2.39 -1.73 -21.03
N ALA A 408 2.61 -0.47 -20.64
CA ALA A 408 2.27 0.69 -21.46
C ALA A 408 3.02 0.69 -22.80
N LEU A 409 4.32 0.36 -22.79
CA LEU A 409 5.10 0.22 -24.03
C LEU A 409 4.59 -0.95 -24.89
N GLU A 410 4.20 -2.07 -24.27
CA GLU A 410 3.58 -3.20 -24.98
C GLU A 410 2.27 -2.81 -25.66
N ASP A 411 1.38 -2.09 -24.98
CA ASP A 411 0.11 -1.62 -25.52
C ASP A 411 0.31 -0.65 -26.70
N LEU A 412 1.25 0.28 -26.59
CA LEU A 412 1.59 1.22 -27.68
C LEU A 412 2.08 0.49 -28.92
N LEU A 413 3.00 -0.47 -28.75
CA LEU A 413 3.52 -1.26 -29.87
C LEU A 413 2.43 -2.15 -30.47
N ALA A 414 1.57 -2.75 -29.64
CA ALA A 414 0.45 -3.57 -30.09
C ALA A 414 -0.59 -2.75 -30.87
N ALA A 415 -0.79 -1.47 -30.49
CA ALA A 415 -1.64 -0.54 -31.21
C ALA A 415 -1.01 0.03 -32.50
N GLY A 416 0.26 -0.30 -32.79
CA GLY A 416 0.98 0.19 -33.97
C GLY A 416 1.53 1.61 -33.84
N VAL A 417 1.75 2.08 -32.61
CA VAL A 417 2.38 3.39 -32.34
C VAL A 417 3.91 3.22 -32.39
N PRO A 418 4.61 3.79 -33.39
CA PRO A 418 6.07 3.73 -33.41
C PRO A 418 6.65 4.66 -32.35
N ARG A 419 7.83 4.31 -31.84
CA ARG A 419 8.54 5.17 -30.88
C ARG A 419 9.10 6.45 -31.51
N ALA A 420 9.44 6.39 -32.79
CA ALA A 420 9.92 7.55 -33.53
C ALA A 420 9.59 7.39 -35.02
N ASP A 421 9.20 8.48 -35.67
CA ASP A 421 9.23 8.63 -37.12
C ASP A 421 9.89 9.98 -37.43
N PRO A 422 11.21 10.01 -37.68
CA PRO A 422 11.94 11.25 -37.94
C PRO A 422 11.45 12.02 -39.16
N ALA A 423 10.86 11.35 -40.16
CA ALA A 423 10.33 12.02 -41.36
C ALA A 423 9.10 12.87 -41.05
N LEU A 424 8.42 12.58 -39.94
CA LEU A 424 7.20 13.25 -39.48
C LEU A 424 7.42 14.08 -38.22
N GLY A 425 8.65 14.10 -37.69
CA GLY A 425 8.92 14.69 -36.37
C GLY A 425 8.13 14.02 -35.23
N TRP A 426 7.75 12.76 -35.39
CA TRP A 426 7.01 11.99 -34.38
C TRP A 426 7.98 11.37 -33.37
N GLN A 427 7.70 11.53 -32.07
CA GLN A 427 8.50 10.95 -30.99
C GLN A 427 7.64 10.54 -29.81
N VAL A 428 7.81 9.30 -29.32
CA VAL A 428 7.18 8.77 -28.12
C VAL A 428 8.24 8.32 -27.11
N GLU A 429 8.18 8.89 -25.92
CA GLU A 429 9.06 8.56 -24.81
C GLU A 429 8.23 8.11 -23.61
N LEU A 430 8.66 7.02 -22.98
CA LEU A 430 8.07 6.53 -21.74
C LEU A 430 9.11 6.64 -20.64
N ALA A 431 8.64 6.94 -19.43
CA ALA A 431 9.48 6.96 -18.25
C ALA A 431 8.73 6.39 -17.05
N ASN A 432 9.48 5.95 -16.05
CA ASN A 432 8.94 5.46 -14.79
C ASN A 432 9.57 6.26 -13.64
N TYR A 433 8.73 6.77 -12.74
CA TYR A 433 9.20 7.62 -11.64
C TYR A 433 10.29 6.94 -10.82
N ALA A 434 11.41 7.63 -10.59
CA ALA A 434 12.57 7.09 -9.93
C ALA A 434 12.39 7.17 -8.41
N GLY A 435 11.71 6.18 -7.83
CA GLY A 435 11.56 6.07 -6.38
C GLY A 435 10.49 5.07 -6.00
N THR A 436 10.71 4.28 -4.96
CA THR A 436 9.77 3.28 -4.43
C THR A 436 8.74 3.94 -3.50
N PHE A 437 9.24 4.69 -2.52
CA PHE A 437 8.47 5.56 -1.63
C PHE A 437 9.24 6.88 -1.43
N PRO A 438 8.61 8.04 -1.71
CA PRO A 438 7.29 8.20 -2.30
C PRO A 438 7.29 7.91 -3.81
N HIS A 439 6.21 7.31 -4.31
CA HIS A 439 5.93 7.16 -5.74
C HIS A 439 5.06 8.34 -6.22
N SER A 440 4.94 8.57 -7.53
CA SER A 440 4.09 9.67 -8.02
C SER A 440 2.62 9.23 -8.05
N HIS A 441 1.76 10.00 -7.40
CA HIS A 441 0.31 9.78 -7.40
C HIS A 441 -0.42 10.76 -8.34
N VAL A 442 0.32 11.60 -9.07
CA VAL A 442 -0.25 12.54 -10.05
C VAL A 442 -0.91 11.80 -11.21
N LYS A 443 -2.18 12.16 -11.49
CA LYS A 443 -2.89 11.77 -12.72
C LYS A 443 -3.25 13.03 -13.49
N LEU A 444 -2.58 13.24 -14.61
CA LEU A 444 -2.58 14.51 -15.33
C LEU A 444 -2.31 14.27 -16.81
N ALA A 445 -2.98 15.06 -17.66
CA ALA A 445 -2.63 15.17 -19.06
C ALA A 445 -2.49 16.64 -19.45
N VAL A 446 -1.44 16.99 -20.20
CA VAL A 446 -1.27 18.31 -20.81
C VAL A 446 -1.11 18.14 -22.31
N LEU A 447 -1.91 18.88 -23.07
CA LEU A 447 -1.92 18.84 -24.53
C LEU A 447 -1.54 20.22 -25.05
N ASP A 448 -0.50 20.26 -25.88
CA ASP A 448 0.00 21.48 -26.53
C ASP A 448 0.32 22.63 -25.57
N GLY A 449 0.51 22.35 -24.27
CA GLY A 449 0.60 23.39 -23.23
C GLY A 449 -0.65 24.27 -23.10
N GLU A 450 -1.76 23.90 -23.73
CA GLU A 450 -3.01 24.67 -23.76
C GLU A 450 -4.14 23.98 -23.00
N THR A 451 -4.19 22.64 -23.00
CA THR A 451 -5.25 21.88 -22.31
C THR A 451 -4.63 21.10 -21.17
N LEU A 452 -5.24 21.17 -19.99
CA LEU A 452 -4.88 20.45 -18.79
C LEU A 452 -6.07 19.62 -18.31
N LEU A 453 -5.83 18.34 -18.10
CA LEU A 453 -6.67 17.46 -17.31
C LEU A 453 -5.94 17.15 -15.99
N THR A 454 -6.66 17.26 -14.87
CA THR A 454 -6.28 16.62 -13.60
C THR A 454 -7.37 15.66 -13.19
N ALA A 455 -7.00 14.46 -12.74
CA ALA A 455 -7.97 13.41 -12.43
C ALA A 455 -7.69 12.74 -11.08
N GLY A 456 -8.74 12.15 -10.49
CA GLY A 456 -8.61 11.25 -9.33
C GLY A 456 -8.36 9.78 -9.72
N PHE A 457 -8.69 9.42 -10.97
CA PHE A 457 -8.65 8.05 -11.47
C PHE A 457 -7.31 7.64 -12.07
N ASN A 458 -7.01 6.36 -11.94
CA ASN A 458 -5.93 5.71 -12.67
C ASN A 458 -6.46 5.07 -13.96
N TYR A 459 -5.55 4.60 -14.80
CA TYR A 459 -5.88 3.78 -15.97
C TYR A 459 -6.05 2.31 -15.56
N ALA A 460 -7.03 2.05 -14.71
CA ALA A 460 -7.27 0.74 -14.10
C ALA A 460 -8.66 0.18 -14.47
N HIS A 461 -8.77 -1.13 -14.67
CA HIS A 461 -10.03 -1.81 -15.00
C HIS A 461 -11.12 -1.57 -13.96
N GLY A 462 -10.75 -1.34 -12.70
CA GLY A 462 -11.69 -1.06 -11.63
C GLY A 462 -12.66 0.09 -11.94
N HIS A 463 -12.25 1.07 -12.75
CA HIS A 463 -13.09 2.21 -13.14
C HIS A 463 -14.08 1.90 -14.27
N TYR A 464 -13.94 0.77 -14.96
CA TYR A 464 -14.97 0.33 -15.91
C TYR A 464 -16.25 -0.10 -15.17
N PRO A 465 -17.42 -0.02 -15.83
CA PRO A 465 -18.66 -0.51 -15.24
C PRO A 465 -18.57 -2.03 -14.99
N PRO A 466 -19.29 -2.57 -13.98
CA PRO A 466 -19.20 -3.99 -13.61
C PRO A 466 -19.51 -4.98 -14.74
N ASP A 467 -20.32 -4.57 -15.71
CA ASP A 467 -20.71 -5.35 -16.90
C ASP A 467 -19.82 -5.13 -18.12
N HIS A 468 -18.68 -4.43 -17.97
CA HIS A 468 -17.75 -4.17 -19.07
C HIS A 468 -17.23 -5.48 -19.70
N PRO A 469 -17.16 -5.60 -21.04
CA PRO A 469 -16.80 -6.86 -21.72
C PRO A 469 -15.43 -7.45 -21.35
N SER A 470 -14.52 -6.66 -20.77
CA SER A 470 -13.27 -7.16 -20.19
C SER A 470 -13.45 -8.18 -19.05
N GLY A 471 -14.64 -8.24 -18.43
CA GLY A 471 -14.92 -9.03 -17.23
C GLY A 471 -14.20 -8.56 -15.96
N ARG A 472 -13.55 -7.40 -16.00
CA ARG A 472 -12.69 -6.86 -14.94
C ARG A 472 -13.17 -5.53 -14.35
N GLY A 473 -14.34 -5.06 -14.78
CA GLY A 473 -14.92 -3.80 -14.31
C GLY A 473 -15.32 -3.85 -12.83
N GLY A 474 -15.02 -2.79 -12.08
CA GLY A 474 -15.29 -2.68 -10.65
C GLY A 474 -16.35 -1.65 -10.29
N GLY A 475 -16.77 -0.80 -11.24
CA GLY A 475 -17.68 0.31 -10.99
C GLY A 475 -17.10 1.40 -10.08
N LEU A 476 -15.77 1.53 -10.04
CA LEU A 476 -15.07 2.44 -9.13
C LEU A 476 -15.27 3.90 -9.52
N TYR A 477 -16.06 4.62 -8.72
CA TYR A 477 -16.47 5.97 -9.05
C TYR A 477 -15.36 7.00 -8.88
N ASP A 478 -15.13 7.83 -9.90
CA ASP A 478 -14.09 8.85 -9.88
C ASP A 478 -14.39 9.98 -10.89
N LEU A 479 -13.62 11.06 -10.85
CA LEU A 479 -13.78 12.18 -11.77
C LEU A 479 -12.49 12.92 -12.13
N GLY A 480 -12.55 13.67 -13.23
CA GLY A 480 -11.50 14.56 -13.71
C GLY A 480 -12.04 15.91 -14.16
N LEU A 481 -11.19 16.93 -14.09
CA LEU A 481 -11.50 18.31 -14.47
C LEU A 481 -10.57 18.76 -15.59
N VAL A 482 -11.15 19.35 -16.63
CA VAL A 482 -10.44 19.83 -17.83
C VAL A 482 -10.47 21.35 -17.88
N ALA A 483 -9.30 21.97 -18.04
CA ALA A 483 -9.16 23.39 -18.34
C ALA A 483 -8.37 23.57 -19.62
N ARG A 484 -8.87 24.42 -20.53
CA ARG A 484 -8.07 25.00 -21.60
C ARG A 484 -7.69 26.42 -21.23
N GLY A 485 -6.43 26.78 -21.33
CA GLY A 485 -5.95 28.14 -21.04
C GLY A 485 -4.57 28.17 -20.37
N PRO A 486 -4.20 29.32 -19.77
CA PRO A 486 -2.90 29.50 -19.14
C PRO A 486 -2.57 28.50 -18.02
N ALA A 487 -3.57 27.95 -17.32
CA ALA A 487 -3.36 26.97 -16.26
C ALA A 487 -2.66 25.68 -16.75
N ALA A 488 -2.71 25.38 -18.04
CA ALA A 488 -1.99 24.25 -18.62
C ALA A 488 -0.47 24.39 -18.60
N GLN A 489 0.07 25.61 -18.51
CA GLN A 489 1.51 25.83 -18.35
C GLN A 489 1.99 25.43 -16.95
N ASP A 490 1.17 25.61 -15.91
CA ASP A 490 1.46 25.05 -14.57
C ASP A 490 1.39 23.53 -14.60
N GLY A 491 0.43 22.94 -15.30
CA GLY A 491 0.38 21.50 -15.53
C GLY A 491 1.63 20.95 -16.23
N ALA A 492 2.17 21.68 -17.21
CA ALA A 492 3.43 21.32 -17.87
C ALA A 492 4.62 21.37 -16.90
N ASN A 493 4.67 22.37 -16.01
CA ASN A 493 5.68 22.46 -14.94
C ASN A 493 5.60 21.27 -13.97
N ILE A 494 4.39 20.82 -13.62
CA ILE A 494 4.18 19.63 -12.80
C ILE A 494 4.74 18.40 -13.51
N PHE A 495 4.37 18.22 -14.79
CA PHE A 495 4.87 17.10 -15.57
C PHE A 495 6.39 17.10 -15.70
N ASP A 496 7.01 18.27 -15.89
CA ASP A 496 8.46 18.41 -15.99
C ASP A 496 9.20 18.01 -14.71
N ASP A 497 8.66 18.32 -13.53
CA ASP A 497 9.21 17.85 -12.26
C ASP A 497 9.18 16.33 -12.17
N LEU A 498 8.05 15.72 -12.56
CA LEU A 498 7.91 14.27 -12.62
C LEU A 498 8.90 13.67 -13.63
N TRP A 499 8.98 14.23 -14.83
CA TRP A 499 9.84 13.76 -15.91
C TRP A 499 11.32 13.82 -15.53
N ALA A 500 11.77 14.92 -14.93
CA ALA A 500 13.13 15.07 -14.42
C ALA A 500 13.49 14.05 -13.32
N ARG A 501 12.47 13.46 -12.70
CA ARG A 501 12.58 12.44 -11.66
C ARG A 501 12.25 11.04 -12.15
N SER A 502 11.97 10.85 -13.43
CA SER A 502 11.64 9.55 -14.00
C SER A 502 12.80 9.01 -14.81
N ARG A 503 13.04 7.69 -14.71
CA ARG A 503 13.99 7.00 -15.58
C ARG A 503 13.32 6.70 -16.92
N VAL A 504 13.94 7.17 -18.00
CA VAL A 504 13.41 7.03 -19.36
C VAL A 504 13.69 5.63 -19.89
N VAL A 505 12.74 5.04 -20.60
CA VAL A 505 12.88 3.75 -21.26
C VAL A 505 13.81 3.87 -22.48
N VAL A 506 14.89 3.10 -22.46
CA VAL A 506 15.88 3.00 -23.55
C VAL A 506 15.85 1.58 -24.11
N CYS A 507 15.86 1.43 -25.43
CA CYS A 507 15.89 0.11 -26.06
C CYS A 507 17.09 0.02 -27.01
N ALA A 508 17.70 -1.17 -27.11
CA ALA A 508 18.84 -1.42 -27.98
C ALA A 508 18.48 -1.45 -29.49
N GLY A 509 17.21 -1.25 -29.83
CA GLY A 509 16.65 -1.23 -31.18
C GLY A 509 15.14 -1.01 -31.11
N GLU A 510 14.43 -1.33 -32.19
CA GLU A 510 12.97 -1.24 -32.23
C GLU A 510 12.35 -2.46 -31.52
N PRO A 511 11.71 -2.28 -30.35
CA PRO A 511 11.16 -3.39 -29.58
C PRO A 511 9.93 -4.00 -30.29
N ARG A 512 9.66 -5.28 -30.03
CA ARG A 512 8.46 -5.97 -30.50
C ARG A 512 7.49 -6.23 -29.33
N PRO A 513 6.17 -6.24 -29.56
CA PRO A 513 5.20 -6.70 -28.58
C PRO A 513 5.60 -8.07 -27.99
N GLY A 514 5.45 -8.24 -26.68
CA GLY A 514 5.81 -9.47 -25.94
C GLY A 514 7.31 -9.69 -25.73
N ARG A 515 8.19 -8.79 -26.19
CA ARG A 515 9.64 -8.84 -25.93
C ARG A 515 10.21 -7.53 -25.39
N VAL A 516 9.36 -6.63 -24.91
CA VAL A 516 9.77 -5.29 -24.45
C VAL A 516 10.81 -5.39 -23.33
N ARG A 517 10.55 -6.19 -22.29
CA ARG A 517 11.49 -6.39 -21.16
C ARG A 517 12.83 -7.04 -21.53
N GLN A 518 12.94 -7.65 -22.72
CA GLN A 518 14.19 -8.24 -23.21
C GLN A 518 15.01 -7.25 -24.05
N ALA A 519 14.34 -6.25 -24.63
CA ALA A 519 14.94 -5.31 -25.59
C ALA A 519 15.17 -3.91 -24.99
N CYS A 520 14.62 -3.64 -23.81
CA CYS A 520 14.56 -2.31 -23.21
C CYS A 520 14.90 -2.34 -21.71
N ASP A 521 15.49 -1.24 -21.26
CA ASP A 521 15.90 -0.99 -19.87
C ASP A 521 15.49 0.42 -19.42
N LEU A 522 15.49 0.66 -18.11
CA LEU A 522 15.36 2.00 -17.54
C LEU A 522 16.72 2.70 -17.56
N GLY A 523 16.84 3.73 -18.39
CA GLY A 523 18.05 4.54 -18.56
C GLY A 523 18.18 5.66 -17.52
N GLY A 524 18.76 6.77 -17.97
CA GLY A 524 18.95 7.98 -17.16
C GLY A 524 17.65 8.71 -16.85
N LEU A 525 17.76 9.74 -15.99
CA LEU A 525 16.65 10.64 -15.68
C LEU A 525 16.23 11.44 -16.91
N GLY A 526 14.94 11.75 -17.00
CA GLY A 526 14.36 12.55 -18.07
C GLY A 526 14.91 13.97 -18.09
N THR A 527 14.97 14.57 -19.27
CA THR A 527 15.26 16.00 -19.43
C THR A 527 14.03 16.70 -20.00
N PRO A 528 13.38 17.60 -19.25
CA PRO A 528 12.27 18.41 -19.73
C PRO A 528 12.58 19.21 -21.00
N ARG A 529 11.74 19.07 -22.04
CA ARG A 529 11.86 19.80 -23.31
C ARG A 529 10.50 19.93 -23.99
N HIS A 530 10.15 21.14 -24.42
CA HIS A 530 8.87 21.43 -25.09
C HIS A 530 9.08 22.08 -26.47
N PRO A 531 8.21 21.81 -27.45
CA PRO A 531 8.10 22.62 -28.67
C PRO A 531 7.77 24.09 -28.33
N PRO A 532 8.22 25.08 -29.13
CA PRO A 532 7.92 26.48 -28.88
C PRO A 532 6.42 26.81 -28.82
N ALA A 533 5.58 26.11 -29.60
CA ALA A 533 4.13 26.25 -29.56
C ALA A 533 3.57 25.91 -28.16
N ALA A 534 4.03 24.80 -27.57
CA ALA A 534 3.57 24.31 -26.27
C ALA A 534 4.03 25.13 -25.06
N ARG A 535 4.88 26.16 -25.27
CA ARG A 535 5.38 27.04 -24.20
C ARG A 535 4.62 28.35 -24.09
N ARG A 536 3.52 28.54 -24.83
CA ARG A 536 2.75 29.77 -24.82
C ARG A 536 1.53 29.62 -23.90
N ALA A 537 1.31 30.59 -23.04
CA ALA A 537 0.07 30.70 -22.29
C ALA A 537 -1.01 31.30 -23.20
N VAL A 538 -1.91 30.46 -23.74
CA VAL A 538 -2.98 30.89 -24.64
C VAL A 538 -4.26 31.13 -23.84
N LEU A 539 -4.88 32.30 -24.00
CA LEU A 539 -6.18 32.60 -23.39
C LEU A 539 -7.29 31.84 -24.15
N ALA A 540 -8.21 31.22 -23.43
CA ALA A 540 -9.28 30.40 -24.01
C ALA A 540 -10.69 30.75 -23.51
N GLY A 541 -10.81 31.49 -22.41
CA GLY A 541 -12.10 31.85 -21.82
C GLY A 541 -11.99 32.95 -20.78
N GLY A 542 -12.99 33.06 -19.91
CA GLY A 542 -13.06 34.07 -18.85
C GLY A 542 -13.01 33.51 -17.43
N ALA A 543 -12.91 32.19 -17.27
CA ALA A 543 -12.90 31.54 -15.97
C ALA A 543 -11.52 31.62 -15.32
N ARG A 544 -11.50 31.48 -13.98
CA ARG A 544 -10.28 31.27 -13.22
C ARG A 544 -10.07 29.80 -12.90
N ALA A 545 -8.84 29.33 -13.08
CA ALA A 545 -8.44 27.98 -12.77
C ALA A 545 -7.02 27.97 -12.17
N PHE A 546 -6.79 27.21 -11.11
CA PHE A 546 -5.50 27.12 -10.43
C PHE A 546 -5.01 25.67 -10.49
N SER A 547 -3.90 25.42 -11.20
CA SER A 547 -3.21 24.13 -11.12
C SER A 547 -2.26 24.17 -9.94
N LEU A 548 -2.47 23.26 -8.99
CA LEU A 548 -1.76 23.23 -7.72
C LEU A 548 -1.04 21.89 -7.59
N TYR A 549 0.18 21.95 -7.09
CA TYR A 549 1.06 20.79 -6.98
C TYR A 549 1.55 20.60 -5.56
N ARG A 550 1.73 19.35 -5.16
CA ARG A 550 2.49 19.04 -3.95
C ARG A 550 3.41 17.85 -4.14
N ARG A 551 4.52 17.90 -3.42
CA ARG A 551 5.47 16.80 -3.23
C ARG A 551 6.30 17.10 -1.99
N GLU A 552 7.20 16.17 -1.63
CA GLU A 552 8.21 16.44 -0.62
C GLU A 552 8.98 17.73 -0.94
N GLY A 553 8.99 18.66 0.04
CA GLY A 553 9.65 19.96 -0.07
C GLY A 553 8.91 21.01 -0.90
N PHE A 554 7.71 20.72 -1.39
CA PHE A 554 6.88 21.67 -2.13
C PHE A 554 5.40 21.46 -1.81
N THR A 555 4.82 22.33 -0.99
CA THR A 555 3.51 22.15 -0.32
C THR A 555 2.40 23.05 -0.86
N GLN A 556 2.50 23.53 -2.11
CA GLN A 556 1.55 24.50 -2.65
C GLN A 556 0.09 24.00 -2.59
N ALA A 557 -0.19 22.74 -2.97
CA ALA A 557 -1.55 22.22 -2.89
C ALA A 557 -2.04 22.09 -1.43
N ASP A 558 -1.19 21.60 -0.53
CA ASP A 558 -1.48 21.50 0.92
C ASP A 558 -1.90 22.87 1.48
N GLU A 559 -1.09 23.89 1.24
CA GLU A 559 -1.31 25.27 1.69
C GLU A 559 -2.56 25.88 1.08
N ALA A 560 -2.78 25.68 -0.23
CA ALA A 560 -3.93 26.22 -0.93
C ALA A 560 -5.25 25.58 -0.46
N LEU A 561 -5.29 24.27 -0.23
CA LEU A 561 -6.48 23.60 0.31
C LEU A 561 -6.77 24.04 1.75
N THR A 562 -5.74 24.18 2.59
CA THR A 562 -5.90 24.73 3.94
C THR A 562 -6.40 26.19 3.91
N ALA A 563 -5.82 27.04 3.05
CA ALA A 563 -6.25 28.43 2.87
C ALA A 563 -7.71 28.51 2.39
N LEU A 564 -8.10 27.63 1.46
CA LEU A 564 -9.46 27.54 0.96
C LEU A 564 -10.47 27.16 2.05
N LEU A 565 -10.18 26.13 2.85
CA LEU A 565 -11.02 25.74 3.99
C LEU A 565 -11.11 26.84 5.06
N ASN A 566 -10.03 27.59 5.26
CA ASN A 566 -10.02 28.76 6.15
C ASN A 566 -10.85 29.93 5.60
N ALA A 567 -10.99 30.05 4.28
CA ALA A 567 -11.81 31.07 3.63
C ALA A 567 -13.30 30.69 3.49
N ALA A 568 -13.64 29.41 3.70
CA ALA A 568 -15.01 28.92 3.61
C ALA A 568 -15.95 29.63 4.60
N SER A 569 -17.16 29.93 4.14
CA SER A 569 -18.13 30.79 4.83
C SER A 569 -19.52 30.18 5.01
N THR A 570 -19.90 29.20 4.18
CA THR A 570 -21.27 28.66 4.14
C THR A 570 -21.31 27.13 4.17
N ARG A 571 -20.66 26.47 3.20
CA ARG A 571 -20.73 25.01 3.05
C ARG A 571 -19.48 24.43 2.41
N THR A 572 -19.08 23.25 2.87
CA THR A 572 -18.06 22.43 2.21
C THR A 572 -18.61 21.03 1.93
N ASP A 573 -18.65 20.64 0.66
CA ASP A 573 -19.01 19.29 0.22
C ASP A 573 -17.74 18.51 -0.15
N LEU A 574 -17.51 17.38 0.52
CA LEU A 574 -16.32 16.53 0.37
C LEU A 574 -16.74 15.18 -0.23
N LEU A 575 -16.21 14.84 -1.41
CA LEU A 575 -16.34 13.52 -2.01
C LEU A 575 -14.94 12.90 -2.10
N HIS A 576 -14.57 12.10 -1.09
CA HIS A 576 -13.22 11.58 -0.93
C HIS A 576 -13.22 10.10 -0.60
N VAL A 577 -12.44 9.31 -1.34
CA VAL A 577 -12.25 7.89 -1.07
C VAL A 577 -11.62 7.63 0.28
N ASN A 578 -10.50 8.30 0.56
CA ASN A 578 -9.75 8.13 1.79
C ASN A 578 -9.49 9.47 2.43
N PHE A 579 -9.69 9.51 3.74
CA PHE A 579 -9.16 10.54 4.61
C PHE A 579 -8.71 9.91 5.92
N SER A 580 -7.64 10.45 6.48
CA SER A 580 -7.01 9.86 7.66
C SER A 580 -6.31 10.91 8.52
N MET A 581 -5.83 10.47 9.67
CA MET A 581 -4.92 11.21 10.53
C MET A 581 -3.47 10.90 10.16
N ALA A 582 -2.50 11.47 10.89
CA ALA A 582 -1.11 11.08 10.75
C ALA A 582 -0.88 9.56 10.92
N LEU A 583 0.18 9.04 10.31
CA LEU A 583 0.43 7.59 10.19
C LEU A 583 0.62 6.90 11.56
N ASP A 584 1.21 7.59 12.52
CA ASP A 584 1.35 7.14 13.92
C ASP A 584 -0.01 6.84 14.57
N CYS A 585 -0.99 7.72 14.38
CA CYS A 585 -2.37 7.48 14.80
C CYS A 585 -3.02 6.31 14.03
N ILE A 586 -2.73 6.17 12.74
CA ILE A 586 -3.25 5.03 11.96
C ILE A 586 -2.69 3.72 12.48
N VAL A 587 -1.42 3.61 12.86
CA VAL A 587 -0.89 2.36 13.47
C VAL A 587 -1.65 1.99 14.75
N ALA A 588 -2.28 2.97 15.41
CA ALA A 588 -3.23 2.76 16.48
C ALA A 588 -4.66 2.42 16.00
N VAL A 589 -4.83 1.76 14.83
CA VAL A 589 -6.10 1.35 14.16
C VAL A 589 -7.20 0.86 15.12
N LEU A 590 -6.78 0.37 16.28
CA LEU A 590 -7.51 -0.49 17.18
C LEU A 590 -7.88 0.22 18.49
N ASN A 591 -7.38 1.45 18.70
CA ASN A 591 -7.81 2.32 19.77
C ASN A 591 -7.66 3.81 19.35
N PRO A 592 -8.71 4.41 18.76
CA PRO A 592 -8.73 5.83 18.39
C PRO A 592 -8.46 6.80 19.57
N ALA A 593 -8.56 6.34 20.82
CA ALA A 593 -8.21 7.13 22.00
C ALA A 593 -6.69 7.33 22.16
N LEU A 594 -5.85 6.59 21.42
CA LEU A 594 -4.40 6.78 21.39
C LEU A 594 -3.97 7.92 20.47
N CYS A 595 -4.86 8.41 19.62
CA CYS A 595 -4.58 9.56 18.77
C CYS A 595 -4.71 10.85 19.59
N THR A 596 -3.64 11.64 19.61
CA THR A 596 -3.45 12.86 20.39
C THR A 596 -3.73 14.13 19.56
N ASP A 597 -3.66 15.29 20.21
CA ASP A 597 -3.84 16.60 19.57
C ASP A 597 -2.69 16.97 18.61
N GLU A 598 -1.57 16.21 18.59
CA GLU A 598 -0.45 16.41 17.68
C GLU A 598 -0.64 15.67 16.33
N ASP A 599 -1.60 14.75 16.26
CA ASP A 599 -1.80 13.85 15.12
C ASP A 599 -2.76 14.33 13.98
N PRO A 600 -3.57 15.42 14.10
CA PRO A 600 -4.46 15.81 13.01
C PRO A 600 -3.67 16.43 11.84
N LEU A 601 -4.08 16.08 10.62
CA LEU A 601 -3.52 16.67 9.41
C LEU A 601 -4.01 18.13 9.25
N PRO A 602 -3.26 19.01 8.56
CA PRO A 602 -3.59 20.43 8.44
C PRO A 602 -5.02 20.72 7.92
N TRP A 603 -5.53 19.88 7.01
CA TRP A 603 -6.90 20.01 6.52
C TRP A 603 -7.96 19.74 7.60
N MET A 604 -7.72 18.83 8.54
CA MET A 604 -8.65 18.51 9.63
C MET A 604 -8.80 19.72 10.54
N THR A 605 -7.68 20.35 10.89
CA THR A 605 -7.66 21.58 11.70
C THR A 605 -8.40 22.71 11.00
N ALA A 606 -8.17 22.90 9.69
CA ALA A 606 -8.87 23.92 8.91
C ALA A 606 -10.38 23.64 8.81
N LEU A 607 -10.77 22.38 8.66
CA LEU A 607 -12.18 21.96 8.60
C LEU A 607 -12.90 22.17 9.94
N LEU A 608 -12.27 21.79 11.06
CA LEU A 608 -12.78 22.05 12.41
C LEU A 608 -12.96 23.57 12.63
N GLY A 609 -11.96 24.37 12.27
CA GLY A 609 -12.05 25.83 12.34
C GLY A 609 -13.17 26.41 11.46
N ALA A 610 -13.43 25.83 10.29
CA ALA A 610 -14.56 26.23 9.44
C ALA A 610 -15.91 25.93 10.13
N MET A 611 -16.06 24.75 10.73
CA MET A 611 -17.28 24.38 11.45
C MET A 611 -17.51 25.24 12.70
N GLU A 612 -16.43 25.62 13.42
CA GLU A 612 -16.49 26.59 14.53
C GLU A 612 -17.02 27.96 14.08
N ARG A 613 -16.64 28.41 12.87
CA ARG A 613 -17.16 29.64 12.25
C ARG A 613 -18.58 29.51 11.70
N GLY A 614 -19.17 28.31 11.77
CA GLY A 614 -20.54 28.04 11.34
C GLY A 614 -20.70 27.54 9.90
N VAL A 615 -19.63 27.09 9.26
CA VAL A 615 -19.69 26.40 7.96
C VAL A 615 -20.29 25.01 8.15
N ASN A 616 -21.20 24.61 7.27
CA ASN A 616 -21.75 23.25 7.26
C ASN A 616 -20.88 22.34 6.38
N VAL A 617 -20.55 21.15 6.85
CA VAL A 617 -19.70 20.20 6.14
C VAL A 617 -20.51 18.93 5.83
N ARG A 618 -20.48 18.51 4.57
CA ARG A 618 -21.05 17.25 4.11
C ARG A 618 -19.96 16.37 3.53
N LEU A 619 -19.90 15.11 3.94
CA LEU A 619 -18.88 14.16 3.51
C LEU A 619 -19.52 12.90 2.92
N LEU A 620 -19.17 12.59 1.67
CA LEU A 620 -19.37 11.27 1.06
C LEU A 620 -18.02 10.55 0.98
N THR A 621 -17.97 9.33 1.49
CA THR A 621 -16.72 8.57 1.56
C THR A 621 -16.92 7.06 1.43
N ASP A 622 -15.83 6.31 1.22
CA ASP A 622 -15.88 4.85 1.15
C ASP A 622 -16.18 4.24 2.51
N GLY A 623 -17.27 3.45 2.55
CA GLY A 623 -17.68 2.65 3.70
C GLY A 623 -17.33 1.17 3.57
N GLY A 624 -16.63 0.76 2.52
CA GLY A 624 -16.31 -0.63 2.21
C GLY A 624 -15.48 -1.38 3.24
N GLY A 625 -15.07 -2.61 2.91
CA GLY A 625 -14.21 -3.47 3.74
C GLY A 625 -12.71 -3.28 3.50
N SER A 626 -12.31 -2.19 2.82
CA SER A 626 -10.91 -1.88 2.52
C SER A 626 -10.17 -1.36 3.76
N LEU A 627 -8.82 -1.39 3.72
CA LEU A 627 -8.02 -0.74 4.77
C LEU A 627 -8.31 0.76 4.87
N GLY A 628 -8.50 1.44 3.72
CA GLY A 628 -8.87 2.86 3.67
C GLY A 628 -10.20 3.16 4.37
N ALA A 629 -11.18 2.27 4.26
CA ALA A 629 -12.44 2.42 4.96
C ALA A 629 -12.31 2.25 6.50
N ILE A 630 -11.29 1.55 7.00
CA ILE A 630 -10.98 1.51 8.43
C ILE A 630 -10.38 2.86 8.86
N GLU A 631 -9.46 3.41 8.07
CA GLU A 631 -8.86 4.73 8.31
C GLU A 631 -9.91 5.85 8.31
N ASN A 632 -10.85 5.82 7.36
CA ASN A 632 -12.00 6.74 7.31
C ASN A 632 -12.80 6.72 8.61
N ARG A 633 -13.08 5.53 9.15
CA ARG A 633 -13.82 5.37 10.42
C ARG A 633 -13.07 5.97 11.61
N ILE A 634 -11.75 5.80 11.65
CA ILE A 634 -10.91 6.38 12.72
C ILE A 634 -10.92 7.91 12.63
N ALA A 635 -10.73 8.45 11.43
CA ALA A 635 -10.76 9.90 11.23
C ALA A 635 -12.14 10.51 11.53
N LEU A 636 -13.24 9.80 11.21
CA LEU A 636 -14.60 10.22 11.61
C LEU A 636 -14.77 10.24 13.12
N ALA A 637 -14.32 9.18 13.81
CA ALA A 637 -14.40 9.09 15.26
C ALA A 637 -13.66 10.27 15.92
N TYR A 638 -12.45 10.57 15.43
CA TYR A 638 -11.68 11.71 15.88
C TYR A 638 -12.40 13.04 15.64
N LEU A 639 -12.88 13.29 14.41
CA LEU A 639 -13.57 14.54 14.08
C LEU A 639 -14.80 14.77 14.97
N ARG A 640 -15.63 13.74 15.19
CA ARG A 640 -16.81 13.85 16.06
C ARG A 640 -16.44 14.14 17.51
N ARG A 641 -15.42 13.44 18.03
CA ARG A 641 -14.89 13.68 19.38
C ARG A 641 -14.37 15.11 19.54
N GLU A 642 -13.59 15.58 18.58
CA GLU A 642 -13.06 16.94 18.59
C GLU A 642 -14.15 18.00 18.47
N MET A 643 -15.16 17.77 17.63
CA MET A 643 -16.34 18.64 17.57
C MET A 643 -17.04 18.75 18.93
N ALA A 644 -17.31 17.61 19.58
CA ALA A 644 -17.93 17.59 20.90
C ALA A 644 -17.09 18.33 21.94
N ARG A 645 -15.77 18.09 21.96
CA ARG A 645 -14.81 18.75 22.85
C ARG A 645 -14.79 20.27 22.68
N ARG A 646 -14.94 20.76 21.44
CA ARG A 646 -14.91 22.19 21.10
C ARG A 646 -16.30 22.85 21.12
N GLY A 647 -17.36 22.10 21.44
CA GLY A 647 -18.73 22.62 21.45
C GLY A 647 -19.29 22.92 20.06
N ILE A 648 -18.74 22.31 19.01
CA ILE A 648 -19.26 22.42 17.64
C ILE A 648 -20.54 21.57 17.55
N PRO A 649 -21.70 22.14 17.15
CA PRO A 649 -22.94 21.38 17.05
C PRO A 649 -22.81 20.23 16.05
N ALA A 650 -23.37 19.06 16.38
CA ALA A 650 -23.38 17.89 15.48
C ALA A 650 -24.03 18.21 14.11
N SER A 651 -24.97 19.16 14.05
CA SER A 651 -25.59 19.64 12.81
C SER A 651 -24.61 20.32 11.84
N ARG A 652 -23.38 20.65 12.27
CA ARG A 652 -22.34 21.23 11.40
C ARG A 652 -21.63 20.20 10.53
N PHE A 653 -21.72 18.90 10.85
CA PHE A 653 -21.04 17.85 10.11
C PHE A 653 -21.96 16.67 9.87
N GLU A 654 -22.20 16.36 8.59
CA GLU A 654 -22.89 15.15 8.19
C GLU A 654 -21.98 14.31 7.31
N ALA A 655 -21.80 13.03 7.65
CA ALA A 655 -21.03 12.09 6.87
C ALA A 655 -21.93 10.93 6.45
N ARG A 656 -21.76 10.45 5.21
CA ARG A 656 -22.50 9.36 4.60
C ARG A 656 -21.58 8.41 3.85
N TRP A 657 -21.94 7.13 3.82
CA TRP A 657 -21.26 6.14 3.00
C TRP A 657 -21.68 6.29 1.55
N PHE A 658 -20.72 6.41 0.64
CA PHE A 658 -21.00 6.48 -0.78
C PHE A 658 -21.70 5.18 -1.24
N PRO A 659 -22.76 5.27 -2.08
CA PRO A 659 -23.55 4.11 -2.48
C PRO A 659 -22.85 3.32 -3.61
N GLY A 660 -21.70 2.74 -3.29
CA GLY A 660 -20.88 1.95 -4.21
C GLY A 660 -19.37 2.09 -3.96
N PRO A 661 -18.52 1.54 -4.83
CA PRO A 661 -17.08 1.74 -4.75
C PRO A 661 -16.71 3.18 -5.12
N LEU A 662 -15.97 3.85 -4.25
CA LEU A 662 -15.55 5.25 -4.43
C LEU A 662 -14.03 5.34 -4.60
N HIS A 663 -13.57 6.20 -5.50
CA HIS A 663 -12.17 6.60 -5.65
C HIS A 663 -12.00 8.10 -5.92
N ALA A 664 -13.06 8.91 -5.95
CA ALA A 664 -12.94 10.35 -6.19
C ALA A 664 -12.16 11.09 -5.09
N LYS A 665 -11.51 12.20 -5.48
CA LYS A 665 -10.95 13.21 -4.57
C LYS A 665 -11.39 14.60 -5.02
N ALA A 666 -12.56 15.01 -4.54
CA ALA A 666 -13.18 16.27 -4.93
C ALA A 666 -13.74 17.03 -3.74
N THR A 667 -13.62 18.36 -3.80
CA THR A 667 -14.08 19.27 -2.75
C THR A 667 -14.76 20.47 -3.40
N LEU A 668 -15.97 20.80 -2.97
CA LEU A 668 -16.68 22.01 -3.36
C LEU A 668 -16.88 22.90 -2.14
N VAL A 669 -16.38 24.13 -2.21
CA VAL A 669 -16.48 25.14 -1.15
C VAL A 669 -17.41 26.27 -1.56
N ASP A 670 -18.34 26.59 -0.67
CA ASP A 670 -19.39 27.62 -0.77
C ASP A 670 -20.20 27.60 -2.07
N ASP A 671 -20.43 26.41 -2.65
CA ASP A 671 -21.07 26.23 -3.96
C ASP A 671 -20.39 26.98 -5.11
N ARG A 672 -19.10 27.26 -4.97
CA ARG A 672 -18.39 28.20 -5.84
C ARG A 672 -17.04 27.69 -6.29
N MET A 673 -16.19 27.25 -5.36
CA MET A 673 -14.86 26.75 -5.72
C MET A 673 -14.83 25.24 -5.70
N LEU A 674 -14.70 24.64 -6.88
CA LEU A 674 -14.51 23.20 -7.06
C LEU A 674 -13.02 22.87 -7.16
N VAL A 675 -12.58 21.84 -6.44
CA VAL A 675 -11.23 21.26 -6.50
C VAL A 675 -11.36 19.79 -6.88
N VAL A 676 -10.61 19.37 -7.91
CA VAL A 676 -10.57 17.98 -8.39
C VAL A 676 -9.12 17.60 -8.69
N GLY A 677 -8.72 16.39 -8.33
CA GLY A 677 -7.43 15.84 -8.77
C GLY A 677 -7.06 14.58 -8.03
N SER A 678 -5.75 14.37 -7.84
CA SER A 678 -5.23 13.13 -7.28
C SER A 678 -5.07 13.14 -5.75
N MET A 679 -5.12 14.33 -5.14
CA MET A 679 -4.82 14.54 -3.71
C MET A 679 -5.93 14.04 -2.80
N ASN A 680 -5.65 12.99 -2.02
CA ASN A 680 -6.55 12.53 -0.97
C ASN A 680 -6.48 13.43 0.27
N LEU A 681 -7.46 13.31 1.17
CA LEU A 681 -7.38 13.86 2.54
C LEU A 681 -6.70 12.87 3.52
N HIS A 682 -5.76 12.08 3.00
CA HIS A 682 -5.11 10.96 3.67
C HIS A 682 -3.63 11.27 3.95
N HIS A 683 -3.02 10.75 5.02
CA HIS A 683 -1.62 11.08 5.41
C HIS A 683 -0.63 10.97 4.26
N SER A 684 -0.78 9.97 3.38
CA SER A 684 0.11 9.80 2.24
C SER A 684 0.14 11.03 1.33
N SER A 685 -0.94 11.81 1.25
CA SER A 685 -1.02 13.04 0.44
C SER A 685 -0.64 14.32 1.21
N TRP A 686 -0.38 14.26 2.53
CA TRP A 686 -0.15 15.44 3.39
C TRP A 686 1.16 15.38 4.20
N THR A 687 1.73 14.19 4.39
CA THR A 687 2.99 14.01 5.11
C THR A 687 4.16 14.56 4.26
N GLN A 688 5.12 15.20 4.93
CA GLN A 688 6.42 15.55 4.36
C GLN A 688 7.41 14.39 4.60
N GLY A 689 8.39 14.24 3.73
CA GLY A 689 9.36 13.13 3.80
C GLY A 689 8.98 11.93 2.95
N LEU A 690 9.58 10.78 3.26
CA LEU A 690 9.57 9.58 2.42
C LEU A 690 8.20 8.93 2.15
N LEU A 691 7.15 9.38 2.84
CA LEU A 691 5.79 8.85 2.72
C LEU A 691 4.84 9.80 1.99
N GLY A 692 5.28 11.02 1.70
CA GLY A 692 4.48 12.04 1.04
C GLY A 692 4.44 11.82 -0.47
N LEU A 693 3.28 11.43 -0.99
CA LEU A 693 3.01 11.29 -2.41
C LEU A 693 3.06 12.63 -3.14
N ASN A 694 3.43 12.57 -4.42
CA ASN A 694 3.27 13.69 -5.32
C ASN A 694 1.82 13.75 -5.80
N GLU A 695 1.17 14.91 -5.70
CA GLU A 695 -0.23 15.08 -6.06
C GLU A 695 -0.43 16.34 -6.87
N ALA A 696 -1.44 16.34 -7.74
CA ALA A 696 -1.86 17.53 -8.46
C ALA A 696 -3.39 17.69 -8.38
N VAL A 697 -3.83 18.93 -8.26
CA VAL A 697 -5.25 19.29 -8.31
C VAL A 697 -5.47 20.51 -9.18
N LEU A 698 -6.68 20.63 -9.70
CA LEU A 698 -7.16 21.81 -10.41
C LEU A 698 -8.33 22.39 -9.62
N ALA A 699 -8.23 23.66 -9.26
CA ALA A 699 -9.28 24.41 -8.59
C ALA A 699 -9.91 25.42 -9.55
N THR A 700 -11.22 25.62 -9.52
CA THR A 700 -11.93 26.57 -10.39
C THR A 700 -13.13 27.19 -9.68
N THR A 701 -13.42 28.45 -10.01
CA THR A 701 -14.65 29.16 -9.63
C THR A 701 -15.69 29.22 -10.75
N ASP A 702 -15.49 28.44 -11.81
CA ASP A 702 -16.44 28.37 -12.92
C ASP A 702 -17.83 27.92 -12.43
N PRO A 703 -18.88 28.74 -12.62
CA PRO A 703 -20.20 28.48 -12.07
C PRO A 703 -20.95 27.36 -12.79
N ALA A 704 -20.50 26.89 -13.95
CA ALA A 704 -21.05 25.68 -14.56
C ALA A 704 -20.46 24.45 -13.84
N GLN A 705 -19.15 24.39 -13.66
CA GLN A 705 -18.50 23.27 -12.96
C GLN A 705 -18.97 23.10 -11.51
N ALA A 706 -19.10 24.20 -10.76
CA ALA A 706 -19.63 24.14 -9.39
C ALA A 706 -21.07 23.61 -9.34
N ARG A 707 -21.91 23.98 -10.33
CA ARG A 707 -23.30 23.52 -10.43
C ARG A 707 -23.39 22.04 -10.81
N ASP A 708 -22.57 21.62 -11.76
CA ASP A 708 -22.52 20.23 -12.24
C ASP A 708 -22.09 19.29 -11.12
N PHE A 709 -20.99 19.64 -10.42
CA PHE A 709 -20.55 18.88 -9.25
C PHE A 709 -21.57 18.88 -8.12
N ARG A 710 -22.23 20.02 -7.82
CA ARG A 710 -23.29 20.05 -6.81
C ARG A 710 -24.45 19.14 -7.16
N GLY A 711 -24.84 19.08 -8.43
CA GLY A 711 -25.86 18.17 -8.94
C GLY A 711 -25.45 16.72 -8.74
N LEU A 712 -24.22 16.37 -9.14
CA LEU A 712 -23.60 15.05 -8.96
C LEU A 712 -23.56 14.63 -7.49
N PHE A 713 -23.00 15.48 -6.62
CA PHE A 713 -22.94 15.23 -5.18
C PHE A 713 -24.33 15.03 -4.61
N GLY A 714 -25.30 15.88 -4.98
CA GLY A 714 -26.69 15.78 -4.55
C GLY A 714 -27.37 14.47 -4.92
N ARG A 715 -27.09 13.92 -6.12
CA ARG A 715 -27.62 12.60 -6.55
C ARG A 715 -27.15 11.49 -5.62
N PHE A 716 -25.84 11.40 -5.36
CA PHE A 716 -25.30 10.37 -4.48
C PHE A 716 -25.70 10.59 -3.03
N TRP A 717 -25.69 11.84 -2.57
CA TRP A 717 -26.09 12.21 -1.21
C TRP A 717 -27.50 11.72 -0.87
N ALA A 718 -28.46 11.91 -1.80
CA ALA A 718 -29.85 11.53 -1.60
C ALA A 718 -30.05 10.01 -1.40
N GLY A 719 -29.20 9.18 -1.99
CA GLY A 719 -29.25 7.71 -1.88
C GLY A 719 -28.22 7.11 -0.91
N ALA A 720 -27.41 7.95 -0.24
CA ALA A 720 -26.35 7.50 0.65
C ALA A 720 -26.84 7.31 2.08
N ASP A 721 -26.37 6.25 2.73
CA ASP A 721 -26.66 5.96 4.13
C ASP A 721 -25.79 6.80 5.08
N PRO A 722 -26.29 7.19 6.27
CA PRO A 722 -25.47 7.81 7.30
C PRO A 722 -24.22 7.01 7.63
N ALA A 723 -23.10 7.69 7.82
CA ALA A 723 -21.83 7.07 8.19
C ALA A 723 -21.82 6.71 9.69
N GLU A 724 -22.54 5.65 10.05
CA GLU A 724 -22.59 5.15 11.43
C GLU A 724 -21.28 4.46 11.81
N LEU A 725 -20.74 4.82 12.97
CA LEU A 725 -19.52 4.22 13.52
C LEU A 725 -19.91 3.07 14.45
N PRO A 726 -19.10 2.00 14.55
CA PRO A 726 -19.34 0.94 15.53
C PRO A 726 -19.17 1.47 16.96
N ALA A 727 -19.86 0.86 17.94
CA ALA A 727 -19.91 1.33 19.33
C ALA A 727 -18.54 1.56 19.98
N PHE A 728 -17.52 0.74 19.67
CA PHE A 728 -16.16 0.92 20.20
C PHE A 728 -15.47 2.20 19.67
N ALA A 729 -15.88 2.71 18.51
CA ALA A 729 -15.37 3.94 17.92
C ALA A 729 -16.20 5.17 18.31
N GLN A 730 -17.32 4.98 19.02
CA GLN A 730 -18.15 6.05 19.57
C GLN A 730 -17.74 6.45 21.01
N VAL A 731 -16.72 5.80 21.59
CA VAL A 731 -16.29 6.04 22.97
C VAL A 731 -15.80 7.49 23.13
N GLY A 732 -16.55 8.29 23.87
CA GLY A 732 -16.31 9.72 24.06
C GLY A 732 -17.40 10.63 23.51
N GLU A 733 -18.41 10.10 22.82
CA GLU A 733 -19.70 10.79 22.68
C GLU A 733 -20.44 10.75 24.03
N PRO A 734 -21.00 11.87 24.52
CA PRO A 734 -21.74 11.92 25.78
C PRO A 734 -22.98 11.03 25.80
#